data_AF-A0A8H6CD00-F1
#
_entry.id   AF-A0A8H6CD00-F1
#
_cell.length_a   1.000
_cell.length_b   1.000
_cell.length_c   1.000
_cell.angle_alpha   90.00
_cell.angle_beta   90.00
_cell.angle_gamma   90.00
#
_symmetry.space_group_name_H-M   'P 1'
#
loop_
_entity.id
_entity.type
_entity.pdbx_description
1 polymer ?
#
loop_
_entity_poly.entity_id
_entity_poly.type
_entity_poly.pdbx_seq_one_letter_code
_entity_poly.pdbx_strand_id
1 'polypeptide(L)'
;MATGAVQFPPSNIVLPGSRLLPTAPFPDTHSTPSSFPPPSASPRSITDDWVSLFNNLLSGEHASITKLFFKESCWRDLLCMTWDFHTLQGPEQILRFIQSSPQGGQLTSVSLDDSSAHKFPQASGFGSLKAVQTFLKIETSTGRGDGLVRLVSDTNDGGRWKALTLFTTLKELKGYEENIRSRRPRGTESSLEDRGRNWKDRLVTQQNFEGGRQPIVLILGAGQGGLTVAARLKQLGLETLIIDRNPRIGDNWRNRYHQLVLHDSVWYDHMPYLNFPPNWPVFTPKDKLADWFEYYAGVLELNVWTNTTLETSEWSESTRQWTVTLAREKDGKKENRNSFFLNRIQLNNKSIGTLHPRHVILATGHSGEPYFPSRIAGIDDFRGDLLIHSSQFTTPRGKSKGKKAVVVGCCNSGHDIARDYYDHGYDVTMVQRSSTLVLTSDTLSEVTMKGLYAEDGPPVEDADIVNMSIPNPIAKRLHIQATSEMMRRDSTLLHGLTAAGFAVDSGPDGAGLYMKYLSRGGGYYIDVGASQLIVDKKIKIKQGHDVKSIKARSLVLADGSELEADEIVFATGYQNMRETARKVFGDELAESVHDVWGFDDEGETRGMWRRSGHPGFWFFGGNLALCRFYSRLLALQIKAIEVLSSSGMTDLHEPFHLVSLTYIYKVPHVYPPNADWNSTGWNQWEFNEELQYISHGYMAAAYLGLAAGSHARDNAHNFAVFAFCIYHIELQCLGTFQSDVKRRRDLPFESALSPKAVERIRQGKSDPRRDLTKNTDRGIRSLSQVFWLRTTWKVEESVLRALEMLMLLELCSGR
;
A
#
# COMPACT_ATOMS: atom_id res chain seq x y z
N MET A 1 22.52 -6.20 -42.25
CA MET A 1 21.79 -5.41 -41.24
C MET A 1 21.67 -6.26 -40.00
N ALA A 2 22.34 -5.86 -38.92
CA ALA A 2 22.31 -6.60 -37.65
C ALA A 2 20.89 -6.54 -37.08
N THR A 3 20.27 -7.70 -36.85
CA THR A 3 19.06 -7.84 -36.05
C THR A 3 19.40 -7.41 -34.64
N GLY A 4 19.08 -6.16 -34.28
CA GLY A 4 19.21 -5.70 -32.89
C GLY A 4 18.41 -6.64 -32.00
N ALA A 5 19.08 -7.33 -31.09
CA ALA A 5 18.42 -8.14 -30.08
C ALA A 5 17.47 -7.22 -29.31
N VAL A 6 16.18 -7.54 -29.30
CA VAL A 6 15.18 -6.81 -28.51
C VAL A 6 15.62 -6.90 -27.05
N GLN A 7 16.04 -5.77 -26.48
CA GLN A 7 16.48 -5.70 -25.09
C GLN A 7 15.23 -5.72 -24.20
N PHE A 8 14.97 -6.85 -23.57
CA PHE A 8 13.76 -7.04 -22.76
C PHE A 8 13.88 -6.34 -21.39
N PRO A 9 12.77 -5.84 -20.82
CA PRO A 9 12.75 -5.39 -19.44
C PRO A 9 13.12 -6.58 -18.51
N PRO A 10 13.95 -6.38 -17.48
CA PRO A 10 14.36 -7.45 -16.59
C PRO A 10 13.16 -8.03 -15.81
N SER A 11 13.23 -9.31 -15.44
CA SER A 11 12.22 -9.97 -14.60
C SER A 11 12.20 -9.43 -13.15
N ASN A 12 13.28 -8.76 -12.74
CA ASN A 12 13.50 -8.18 -11.41
C ASN A 12 12.93 -6.76 -11.25
N ILE A 13 11.84 -6.40 -11.96
CA ILE A 13 11.19 -5.10 -11.79
C ILE A 13 10.42 -5.08 -10.48
N VAL A 14 10.75 -4.11 -9.62
CA VAL A 14 10.03 -3.80 -8.38
C VAL A 14 9.38 -2.43 -8.47
N LEU A 15 8.45 -2.14 -7.56
CA LEU A 15 7.87 -0.80 -7.44
C LEU A 15 8.95 0.25 -7.15
N PRO A 16 8.81 1.49 -7.65
CA PRO A 16 9.69 2.59 -7.28
C PRO A 16 9.88 2.71 -5.77
N GLY A 17 11.14 2.92 -5.35
CA GLY A 17 11.55 3.00 -3.95
C GLY A 17 11.62 1.65 -3.20
N SER A 18 11.06 0.57 -3.74
CA SER A 18 11.07 -0.75 -3.10
C SER A 18 12.49 -1.32 -3.08
N ARG A 19 12.85 -2.00 -2.01
CA ARG A 19 14.08 -2.80 -1.96
C ARG A 19 13.94 -4.08 -2.76
N LEU A 20 15.03 -4.46 -3.43
CA LEU A 20 15.25 -5.81 -3.91
C LEU A 20 15.65 -6.65 -2.71
N LEU A 21 14.74 -7.52 -2.28
CA LEU A 21 14.94 -8.33 -1.09
C LEU A 21 16.11 -9.30 -1.31
N PRO A 22 17.17 -9.31 -0.50
CA PRO A 22 18.23 -10.30 -0.63
C PRO A 22 17.69 -11.69 -0.28
N THR A 23 18.24 -12.72 -0.91
CA THR A 23 17.94 -14.11 -0.52
C THR A 23 18.66 -14.41 0.80
N ALA A 24 17.91 -14.79 1.83
CA ALA A 24 18.51 -15.10 3.13
C ALA A 24 19.47 -16.31 3.06
N PRO A 25 20.62 -16.27 3.75
CA PRO A 25 21.41 -17.47 4.00
C PRO A 25 20.66 -18.43 4.93
N PHE A 26 20.91 -19.74 4.79
CA PHE A 26 20.58 -20.72 5.82
C PHE A 26 21.87 -21.15 6.51
N PRO A 27 21.82 -21.46 7.82
CA PRO A 27 22.99 -21.95 8.53
C PRO A 27 23.49 -23.24 7.88
N ASP A 28 24.81 -23.37 7.77
CA ASP A 28 25.45 -24.60 7.30
C ASP A 28 25.50 -25.61 8.45
N THR A 29 24.43 -26.40 8.56
CA THR A 29 24.34 -27.49 9.53
C THR A 29 24.81 -28.77 8.84
N HIS A 30 26.12 -29.02 8.86
CA HIS A 30 26.65 -30.29 8.36
C HIS A 30 26.12 -31.47 9.19
N SER A 31 25.69 -32.54 8.53
CA SER A 31 25.23 -33.81 9.10
C SER A 31 23.99 -33.75 10.01
N THR A 32 22.84 -34.10 9.46
CA THR A 32 21.67 -34.51 10.25
C THR A 32 21.89 -35.94 10.74
N PRO A 33 21.68 -36.28 12.03
CA PRO A 33 21.66 -37.67 12.46
C PRO A 33 20.57 -38.47 11.72
N SER A 34 20.79 -39.77 11.54
CA SER A 34 19.85 -40.67 10.83
C SER A 34 18.47 -40.79 11.50
N SER A 35 18.36 -40.39 12.77
CA SER A 35 17.11 -40.17 13.52
C SER A 35 17.00 -38.70 13.95
N PHE A 36 15.90 -38.04 13.60
CA PHE A 36 15.61 -36.64 13.95
C PHE A 36 14.21 -36.48 14.56
N PRO A 37 14.06 -35.83 15.73
CA PRO A 37 15.14 -35.40 16.63
C PRO A 37 15.91 -36.61 17.20
N PRO A 38 17.12 -36.44 17.76
CA PRO A 38 17.85 -37.55 18.37
C PRO A 38 16.97 -38.24 19.44
N PRO A 39 17.04 -39.57 19.61
CA PRO A 39 16.13 -40.32 20.50
C PRO A 39 16.15 -39.86 21.96
N SER A 40 17.22 -39.16 22.37
CA SER A 40 17.42 -38.61 23.71
C SER A 40 16.69 -37.28 23.96
N ALA A 41 16.13 -36.62 22.95
CA ALA A 41 15.46 -35.33 23.10
C ALA A 41 14.14 -35.27 22.31
N SER A 42 13.02 -35.15 23.03
CA SER A 42 11.71 -34.93 22.41
C SER A 42 11.56 -33.50 21.89
N PRO A 43 10.72 -33.23 20.86
CA PRO A 43 10.40 -31.86 20.44
C PRO A 43 9.93 -30.98 21.60
N ARG A 44 9.16 -31.55 22.53
CA ARG A 44 8.65 -30.88 23.73
C ARG A 44 9.78 -30.40 24.64
N SER A 45 10.68 -31.29 25.04
CA SER A 45 11.80 -30.95 25.93
C SER A 45 12.71 -29.89 25.32
N ILE A 46 13.00 -29.97 24.02
CA ILE A 46 13.79 -28.96 23.29
C ILE A 46 13.15 -27.57 23.40
N THR A 47 11.83 -27.50 23.23
CA THR A 47 11.10 -26.23 23.27
C THR A 47 10.91 -25.67 24.68
N ASP A 48 10.67 -26.52 25.69
CA ASP A 48 10.58 -26.10 27.09
C ASP A 48 11.91 -25.47 27.56
N ASP A 49 13.04 -26.11 27.22
CA ASP A 49 14.38 -25.62 27.56
C ASP A 49 14.66 -24.26 26.93
N TRP A 50 14.38 -24.12 25.62
CA TRP A 50 14.59 -22.86 24.91
C TRP A 50 13.71 -21.73 25.44
N VAL A 51 12.41 -21.99 25.67
CA VAL A 51 11.46 -20.99 26.22
C VAL A 51 11.88 -20.55 27.62
N SER A 52 12.27 -21.49 28.47
CA SER A 52 12.72 -21.20 29.84
C SER A 52 13.96 -20.30 29.82
N LEU A 53 14.95 -20.63 28.98
CA LEU A 53 16.17 -19.84 28.86
C LEU A 53 15.90 -18.46 28.23
N PHE A 54 15.04 -18.38 27.23
CA PHE A 54 14.63 -17.12 26.60
C PHE A 54 13.98 -16.17 27.61
N ASN A 55 13.00 -16.65 28.41
CA ASN A 55 12.35 -15.85 29.45
C ASN A 55 13.33 -15.38 30.52
N ASN A 56 14.22 -16.26 30.99
CA ASN A 56 15.22 -15.89 31.99
C ASN A 56 16.14 -14.76 31.47
N LEU A 57 16.62 -14.87 30.24
CA LEU A 57 17.51 -13.88 29.63
C LEU A 57 16.77 -12.57 29.27
N LEU A 58 15.49 -12.64 28.92
CA LEU A 58 14.65 -11.47 28.66
C LEU A 58 14.48 -10.60 29.92
N SER A 59 14.37 -11.24 31.09
CA SER A 59 14.25 -10.56 32.40
C SER A 59 15.58 -10.12 33.03
N GLY A 60 16.71 -10.54 32.47
CA GLY A 60 18.04 -10.42 33.07
C GLY A 60 19.10 -9.84 32.13
N GLU A 61 20.21 -10.56 31.95
CA GLU A 61 21.34 -10.12 31.12
C GLU A 61 21.04 -10.27 29.62
N HIS A 62 20.49 -9.22 28.99
CA HIS A 62 20.09 -9.23 27.58
C HIS A 62 21.22 -9.63 26.63
N ALA A 63 22.48 -9.29 26.92
CA ALA A 63 23.61 -9.62 26.05
C ALA A 63 23.71 -11.12 25.73
N SER A 64 23.40 -11.98 26.72
CA SER A 64 23.46 -13.43 26.58
C SER A 64 22.34 -14.01 25.71
N ILE A 65 21.27 -13.24 25.41
CA ILE A 65 20.15 -13.71 24.56
C ILE A 65 20.59 -14.02 23.14
N THR A 66 21.64 -13.34 22.66
CA THR A 66 22.22 -13.54 21.32
C THR A 66 22.66 -14.99 21.07
N LYS A 67 23.04 -15.71 22.13
CA LYS A 67 23.47 -17.12 22.06
C LYS A 67 22.32 -18.09 21.73
N LEU A 68 21.06 -17.65 21.86
CA LEU A 68 19.87 -18.42 21.52
C LEU A 68 19.51 -18.39 20.04
N PHE A 69 20.22 -17.60 19.25
CA PHE A 69 19.91 -17.31 17.86
C PHE A 69 21.09 -17.69 16.96
N PHE A 70 20.77 -18.13 15.74
CA PHE A 70 21.79 -18.25 14.68
C PHE A 70 22.22 -16.87 14.19
N LYS A 71 23.41 -16.79 13.58
CA LYS A 71 23.85 -15.57 12.87
C LYS A 71 22.88 -15.19 11.75
N GLU A 72 22.33 -16.20 11.07
CA GLU A 72 21.35 -16.10 9.99
C GLU A 72 19.91 -15.99 10.50
N SER A 73 19.71 -15.92 11.82
CA SER A 73 18.37 -15.89 12.40
C SER A 73 17.60 -14.63 12.02
N CYS A 74 16.28 -14.74 12.05
CA CYS A 74 15.40 -13.60 11.89
C CYS A 74 14.36 -13.58 13.01
N TRP A 75 14.14 -12.42 13.62
CA TRP A 75 12.98 -12.18 14.47
C TRP A 75 12.03 -11.21 13.78
N ARG A 76 10.85 -11.71 13.41
CA ARG A 76 9.75 -10.90 12.88
C ARG A 76 8.77 -10.54 14.00
N ASP A 77 8.66 -9.26 14.33
CA ASP A 77 7.76 -8.72 15.35
C ASP A 77 6.66 -7.87 14.72
N LEU A 78 5.41 -8.19 15.02
CA LEU A 78 4.24 -7.44 14.60
C LEU A 78 3.52 -6.89 15.84
N LEU A 79 3.91 -5.69 16.25
CA LEU A 79 3.28 -4.89 17.31
C LEU A 79 3.47 -5.38 18.76
N CYS A 80 4.37 -6.34 19.05
CA CYS A 80 4.57 -6.81 20.42
C CYS A 80 5.65 -6.01 21.16
N MET A 81 6.67 -5.54 20.45
CA MET A 81 7.81 -4.79 21.00
C MET A 81 7.78 -3.31 20.67
N THR A 82 7.17 -2.95 19.53
CA THR A 82 6.92 -1.56 19.11
C THR A 82 5.49 -1.43 18.58
N TRP A 83 5.07 -0.22 18.17
CA TRP A 83 3.81 -0.02 17.44
C TRP A 83 3.98 -0.08 15.92
N ASP A 84 4.97 -0.85 15.47
CA ASP A 84 5.27 -1.02 14.05
C ASP A 84 5.67 -2.48 13.72
N PHE A 85 5.89 -2.77 12.44
CA PHE A 85 6.33 -4.08 11.96
C PHE A 85 7.84 -4.08 11.78
N HIS A 86 8.49 -5.12 12.31
CA HIS A 86 9.93 -5.30 12.20
C HIS A 86 10.32 -6.71 11.76
N THR A 87 11.36 -6.81 10.94
CA THR A 87 12.09 -8.05 10.64
C THR A 87 13.58 -7.83 10.92
N LEU A 88 14.00 -8.27 12.09
CA LEU A 88 15.34 -8.11 12.62
C LEU A 88 16.23 -9.26 12.15
N GLN A 89 17.35 -8.94 11.52
CA GLN A 89 18.27 -9.93 10.96
C GLN A 89 19.51 -10.09 11.85
N GLY A 90 19.67 -11.28 12.41
CA GLY A 90 20.81 -11.67 13.23
C GLY A 90 20.78 -11.20 14.70
N PRO A 91 21.65 -11.78 15.53
CA PRO A 91 21.63 -11.56 16.98
C PRO A 91 21.89 -10.11 17.39
N GLU A 92 22.72 -9.36 16.64
CA GLU A 92 23.06 -7.98 16.97
C GLU A 92 21.86 -7.03 16.81
N GLN A 93 21.06 -7.22 15.75
CA GLN A 93 19.84 -6.42 15.56
C GLN A 93 18.79 -6.77 16.61
N ILE A 94 18.64 -8.06 16.93
CA ILE A 94 17.75 -8.56 17.98
C ILE A 94 18.12 -7.96 19.34
N LEU A 95 19.40 -8.00 19.72
CA LEU A 95 19.86 -7.44 20.99
C LEU A 95 19.59 -5.95 21.08
N ARG A 96 19.94 -5.19 20.03
CA ARG A 96 19.69 -3.75 20.00
C ARG A 96 18.20 -3.45 20.13
N PHE A 97 17.35 -4.18 19.42
CA PHE A 97 15.91 -4.00 19.48
C PHE A 97 15.35 -4.25 20.88
N ILE A 98 15.80 -5.30 21.58
CA ILE A 98 15.40 -5.58 22.97
C ILE A 98 15.84 -4.44 23.89
N GLN A 99 17.08 -3.95 23.74
CA GLN A 99 17.63 -2.89 24.58
C GLN A 99 17.02 -1.52 24.30
N SER A 100 16.62 -1.26 23.05
CA SER A 100 16.15 0.03 22.56
C SER A 100 14.64 0.18 22.55
N SER A 101 13.87 -0.77 23.09
CA SER A 101 12.40 -0.74 23.02
C SER A 101 11.76 -0.26 24.34
N PRO A 102 11.65 1.06 24.58
CA PRO A 102 10.84 1.61 25.67
C PRO A 102 9.37 1.83 25.28
N GLN A 103 8.95 1.56 24.03
CA GLN A 103 7.64 1.99 23.53
C GLN A 103 6.97 0.95 22.62
N GLY A 104 5.96 0.27 23.17
CA GLY A 104 5.11 -0.68 22.45
C GLY A 104 5.15 -2.05 23.11
N GLY A 105 4.22 -2.31 24.04
CA GLY A 105 4.08 -3.64 24.62
C GLY A 105 5.21 -4.07 25.55
N GLN A 106 6.50 -4.00 25.22
CA GLN A 106 7.58 -4.65 25.94
C GLN A 106 7.26 -6.13 26.21
N LEU A 107 7.83 -7.04 25.41
CA LEU A 107 7.69 -8.47 25.61
C LEU A 107 8.09 -8.83 27.06
N THR A 108 7.15 -9.39 27.82
CA THR A 108 7.39 -9.75 29.23
C THR A 108 7.66 -11.24 29.39
N SER A 109 6.97 -12.08 28.60
CA SER A 109 7.22 -13.51 28.60
C SER A 109 6.64 -14.19 27.36
N VAL A 110 7.18 -15.37 27.07
CA VAL A 110 6.62 -16.31 26.09
C VAL A 110 6.34 -17.65 26.77
N SER A 111 5.31 -18.35 26.33
CA SER A 111 4.99 -19.71 26.79
C SER A 111 4.53 -20.56 25.63
N LEU A 112 4.59 -21.89 25.75
CA LEU A 112 4.12 -22.77 24.69
C LEU A 112 2.60 -22.66 24.51
N ASP A 113 2.15 -22.68 23.26
CA ASP A 113 0.74 -22.90 22.94
C ASP A 113 0.54 -24.35 22.51
N ASP A 114 0.10 -25.21 23.44
CA ASP A 114 -0.26 -26.60 23.19
C ASP A 114 -1.79 -26.82 23.19
N SER A 115 -2.55 -25.77 22.90
CA SER A 115 -4.02 -25.81 22.93
C SER A 115 -4.68 -26.72 21.88
N SER A 116 -3.92 -27.20 20.90
CA SER A 116 -4.36 -28.19 19.91
C SER A 116 -3.21 -29.10 19.48
N ALA A 117 -3.55 -30.27 18.92
CA ALA A 117 -2.55 -31.20 18.39
C ALA A 117 -1.68 -30.59 17.28
N HIS A 118 -2.24 -29.68 16.48
CA HIS A 118 -1.49 -28.97 15.43
C HIS A 118 -0.45 -28.01 16.02
N LYS A 119 -0.74 -27.42 17.18
CA LYS A 119 0.13 -26.44 17.82
C LYS A 119 1.22 -27.05 18.70
N PHE A 120 1.04 -28.31 19.11
CA PHE A 120 2.03 -29.06 19.86
C PHE A 120 3.40 -29.03 19.16
N PRO A 121 4.54 -28.96 19.87
CA PRO A 121 5.87 -28.96 19.26
C PRO A 121 6.08 -30.11 18.26
N GLN A 122 6.44 -29.79 17.01
CA GLN A 122 6.62 -30.78 15.94
C GLN A 122 7.99 -30.67 15.28
N ALA A 123 8.60 -31.81 15.01
CA ALA A 123 9.80 -31.89 14.17
C ALA A 123 9.39 -32.04 12.70
N SER A 124 9.78 -31.10 11.86
CA SER A 124 9.43 -31.10 10.43
C SER A 124 10.55 -30.53 9.56
N GLY A 125 10.39 -30.65 8.24
CA GLY A 125 11.30 -30.00 7.28
C GLY A 125 11.01 -28.51 7.17
N PHE A 126 12.07 -27.71 7.06
CA PHE A 126 11.98 -26.28 6.76
C PHE A 126 12.98 -25.94 5.65
N GLY A 127 12.52 -25.97 4.40
CA GLY A 127 13.40 -25.99 3.23
C GLY A 127 14.32 -27.21 3.28
N SER A 128 15.63 -26.98 3.19
CA SER A 128 16.65 -28.04 3.33
C SER A 128 16.97 -28.43 4.77
N LEU A 129 16.42 -27.72 5.77
CA LEU A 129 16.73 -27.93 7.18
C LEU A 129 15.70 -28.84 7.84
N LYS A 130 16.07 -29.41 8.98
CA LYS A 130 15.14 -30.05 9.92
C LYS A 130 15.00 -29.16 11.14
N ALA A 131 13.78 -28.76 11.46
CA ALA A 131 13.50 -27.83 12.55
C ALA A 131 12.45 -28.41 13.50
N VAL A 132 12.53 -28.00 14.76
CA VAL A 132 11.42 -28.13 15.71
C VAL A 132 10.62 -26.84 15.65
N GLN A 133 9.38 -26.92 15.19
CA GLN A 133 8.42 -25.82 15.15
C GLN A 133 7.50 -25.89 16.37
N THR A 134 7.29 -24.75 17.03
CA THR A 134 6.31 -24.65 18.12
C THR A 134 5.60 -23.31 18.12
N PHE A 135 4.32 -23.32 18.49
CA PHE A 135 3.54 -22.12 18.70
C PHE A 135 3.79 -21.57 20.11
N LEU A 136 3.68 -20.25 20.23
CA LEU A 136 3.92 -19.50 21.46
C LEU A 136 2.69 -18.65 21.78
N LYS A 137 2.39 -18.52 23.08
CA LYS A 137 1.57 -17.43 23.63
C LYS A 137 2.51 -16.33 24.08
N ILE A 138 2.18 -15.10 23.70
CA ILE A 138 2.98 -13.92 23.94
C ILE A 138 2.30 -13.03 24.97
N GLU A 139 3.05 -12.61 25.99
CA GLU A 139 2.62 -11.61 26.96
C GLU A 139 3.48 -10.35 26.82
N THR A 140 2.81 -9.20 26.78
CA THR A 140 3.45 -7.88 26.79
C THR A 140 2.85 -7.04 27.91
N SER A 141 3.49 -5.94 28.31
CA SER A 141 2.93 -4.98 29.26
C SER A 141 1.56 -4.41 28.84
N THR A 142 1.27 -4.28 27.54
CA THR A 142 0.00 -3.69 27.04
C THR A 142 -1.00 -4.72 26.52
N GLY A 143 -0.59 -5.95 26.22
CA GLY A 143 -1.43 -6.87 25.46
C GLY A 143 -0.99 -8.33 25.54
N ARG A 144 -1.67 -9.14 24.73
CA ARG A 144 -1.39 -10.57 24.54
C ARG A 144 -1.33 -10.88 23.06
N GLY A 145 -0.53 -11.87 22.69
CA GLY A 145 -0.24 -12.19 21.31
C GLY A 145 -0.07 -13.68 21.06
N ASP A 146 0.12 -13.99 19.77
CA ASP A 146 0.51 -15.30 19.30
C ASP A 146 1.95 -15.23 18.77
N GLY A 147 2.64 -16.35 18.73
CA GLY A 147 3.99 -16.43 18.18
C GLY A 147 4.33 -17.82 17.68
N LEU A 148 5.48 -17.94 17.03
CA LEU A 148 6.00 -19.21 16.53
C LEU A 148 7.52 -19.16 16.48
N VAL A 149 8.17 -20.22 16.94
CA VAL A 149 9.63 -20.36 16.84
C VAL A 149 10.00 -21.63 16.08
N ARG A 150 11.04 -21.54 15.26
CA ARG A 150 11.66 -22.68 14.59
C ARG A 150 13.08 -22.86 15.10
N LEU A 151 13.31 -23.96 15.80
CA LEU A 151 14.59 -24.31 16.41
C LEU A 151 15.34 -25.30 15.55
N VAL A 152 16.64 -25.06 15.34
CA VAL A 152 17.55 -25.95 14.61
C VAL A 152 18.74 -26.24 15.51
N SER A 153 19.25 -27.47 15.45
CA SER A 153 20.45 -27.88 16.20
C SER A 153 21.70 -27.34 15.50
N ASP A 154 22.53 -26.62 16.24
CA ASP A 154 23.79 -26.06 15.77
C ASP A 154 24.94 -27.03 16.03
N THR A 155 25.35 -27.78 15.01
CA THR A 155 26.45 -28.73 15.09
C THR A 155 27.80 -28.06 15.38
N ASN A 156 27.94 -26.77 15.08
CA ASN A 156 29.16 -26.00 15.36
C ASN A 156 29.20 -25.50 16.82
N ASP A 157 28.08 -25.55 17.55
CA ASP A 157 27.96 -25.20 18.97
C ASP A 157 27.49 -26.42 19.79
N GLY A 158 28.16 -27.56 19.58
CA GLY A 158 27.93 -28.78 20.37
C GLY A 158 26.52 -29.38 20.25
N GLY A 159 25.80 -29.09 19.17
CA GLY A 159 24.44 -29.56 18.94
C GLY A 159 23.36 -28.75 19.67
N ARG A 160 23.69 -27.58 20.24
CA ARG A 160 22.73 -26.73 20.95
C ARG A 160 21.60 -26.28 20.02
N TRP A 161 20.37 -26.28 20.53
CA TRP A 161 19.20 -25.79 19.80
C TRP A 161 19.11 -24.27 19.83
N LYS A 162 19.06 -23.65 18.66
CA LYS A 162 18.96 -22.19 18.48
C LYS A 162 17.80 -21.85 17.56
N ALA A 163 17.24 -20.65 17.74
CA ALA A 163 16.20 -20.12 16.89
C ALA A 163 16.78 -19.70 15.54
N LEU A 164 16.21 -20.26 14.46
CA LEU A 164 16.37 -19.77 13.10
C LEU A 164 15.35 -18.66 12.82
N THR A 165 14.09 -18.88 13.20
CA THR A 165 13.05 -17.84 13.12
C THR A 165 12.32 -17.72 14.44
N LEU A 166 12.14 -16.50 14.92
CA LEU A 166 11.18 -16.14 15.96
C LEU A 166 10.12 -15.22 15.35
N PHE A 167 8.86 -15.50 15.64
CA PHE A 167 7.73 -14.67 15.24
C PHE A 167 6.90 -14.31 16.46
N THR A 168 6.54 -13.04 16.56
CA THR A 168 5.67 -12.49 17.61
C THR A 168 4.66 -11.56 16.96
N THR A 169 3.39 -11.69 17.33
CA THR A 169 2.33 -10.81 16.82
C THR A 169 1.30 -10.51 17.88
N LEU A 170 0.90 -9.24 17.99
CA LEU A 170 -0.12 -8.81 18.93
C LEU A 170 -1.50 -9.31 18.48
N LYS A 171 -2.28 -9.82 19.44
CA LYS A 171 -3.63 -10.36 19.19
C LYS A 171 -4.71 -9.52 19.86
N GLU A 172 -4.45 -9.01 21.05
CA GLU A 172 -5.38 -8.21 21.83
C GLU A 172 -4.66 -7.22 22.76
N LEU A 173 -5.35 -6.15 23.13
CA LEU A 173 -4.93 -5.19 24.15
C LEU A 173 -5.60 -5.54 25.48
N LYS A 174 -4.82 -5.54 26.57
CA LYS A 174 -5.33 -5.81 27.92
C LYS A 174 -6.35 -4.74 28.31
N GLY A 175 -7.55 -5.17 28.71
CA GLY A 175 -8.66 -4.27 29.08
C GLY A 175 -9.43 -3.68 27.90
N TYR A 176 -9.02 -3.98 26.66
CA TYR A 176 -9.69 -3.54 25.44
C TYR A 176 -9.84 -4.71 24.45
N GLU A 177 -10.01 -5.93 24.97
CA GLU A 177 -10.18 -7.13 24.18
C GLU A 177 -11.47 -7.09 23.34
N GLU A 178 -11.49 -7.82 22.21
CA GLU A 178 -12.67 -7.89 21.34
C GLU A 178 -13.93 -8.39 22.10
N ASN A 179 -15.09 -7.76 21.83
CA ASN A 179 -16.41 -8.05 22.41
C ASN A 179 -17.05 -9.35 21.89
N ILE A 180 -16.31 -10.46 21.99
CA ILE A 180 -16.70 -11.78 21.49
C ILE A 180 -16.86 -12.80 22.63
N ARG A 181 -17.52 -13.92 22.34
CA ARG A 181 -17.72 -15.04 23.28
C ARG A 181 -18.32 -14.59 24.63
N SER A 182 -17.57 -14.67 25.72
CA SER A 182 -18.01 -14.25 27.07
C SER A 182 -18.12 -12.73 27.24
N ARG A 183 -17.56 -11.94 26.33
CA ARG A 183 -17.62 -10.47 26.30
C ARG A 183 -18.70 -9.91 25.36
N ARG A 184 -19.59 -10.76 24.84
CA ARG A 184 -20.68 -10.31 23.96
C ARG A 184 -21.60 -9.34 24.69
N PRO A 185 -22.13 -8.31 24.00
CA PRO A 185 -23.16 -7.45 24.57
C PRO A 185 -24.37 -8.26 25.04
N ARG A 186 -24.90 -7.92 26.22
CA ARG A 186 -26.14 -8.52 26.73
C ARG A 186 -27.34 -7.79 26.13
N GLY A 187 -28.08 -8.48 25.26
CA GLY A 187 -29.23 -7.90 24.56
C GLY A 187 -30.35 -7.42 25.49
N THR A 188 -30.53 -8.06 26.66
CA THR A 188 -31.54 -7.68 27.66
C THR A 188 -31.19 -6.38 28.40
N GLU A 189 -29.92 -6.20 28.77
CA GLU A 189 -29.45 -5.03 29.53
C GLU A 189 -29.43 -3.76 28.67
N SER A 190 -28.91 -3.85 27.44
CA SER A 190 -28.92 -2.74 26.47
C SER A 190 -30.32 -2.26 26.06
N SER A 191 -31.34 -3.10 26.26
CA SER A 191 -32.74 -2.76 25.96
C SER A 191 -33.44 -2.06 27.13
N LEU A 192 -32.85 -2.07 28.32
CA LEU A 192 -33.41 -1.45 29.54
C LEU A 192 -32.89 -0.02 29.77
N GLU A 193 -31.72 0.31 29.23
CA GLU A 193 -31.08 1.65 29.34
C GLU A 193 -31.72 2.68 28.40
N ASP A 194 -32.11 2.28 27.18
CA ASP A 194 -32.79 3.13 26.19
C ASP A 194 -34.28 2.77 26.12
N ARG A 195 -35.02 3.14 27.17
CA ARG A 195 -36.46 2.84 27.35
C ARG A 195 -37.30 3.52 26.27
N GLY A 196 -37.42 2.87 25.12
CA GLY A 196 -38.23 3.35 24.00
C GLY A 196 -37.76 2.86 22.62
N ARG A 197 -36.54 2.34 22.50
CA ARG A 197 -35.98 1.84 21.23
C ARG A 197 -35.64 0.36 21.33
N ASN A 198 -36.13 -0.44 20.38
CA ASN A 198 -35.72 -1.84 20.28
C ASN A 198 -34.35 -1.96 19.56
N TRP A 199 -33.83 -3.18 19.42
CA TRP A 199 -32.55 -3.45 18.76
C TRP A 199 -32.44 -2.81 17.36
N LYS A 200 -33.50 -2.96 16.55
CA LYS A 200 -33.55 -2.44 15.19
C LYS A 200 -33.51 -0.91 15.17
N ASP A 201 -34.22 -0.25 16.07
CA ASP A 201 -34.22 1.22 16.16
C ASP A 201 -32.83 1.76 16.50
N ARG A 202 -32.12 1.08 17.42
CA ARG A 202 -30.73 1.43 17.78
C ARG A 202 -29.78 1.22 16.61
N LEU A 203 -29.91 0.10 15.90
CA LEU A 203 -29.09 -0.18 14.72
C LEU A 203 -29.31 0.87 13.63
N VAL A 204 -30.56 1.25 13.34
CA VAL A 204 -30.86 2.31 12.37
C VAL A 204 -30.28 3.65 12.82
N THR A 205 -30.42 4.01 14.09
CA THR A 205 -29.83 5.23 14.68
C THR A 205 -28.32 5.25 14.49
N GLN A 206 -27.65 4.12 14.76
CA GLN A 206 -26.20 3.97 14.60
C GLN A 206 -25.79 4.07 13.13
N GLN A 207 -26.43 3.30 12.24
CA GLN A 207 -26.14 3.28 10.81
C GLN A 207 -26.33 4.65 10.16
N ASN A 208 -27.32 5.42 10.60
CA ASN A 208 -27.59 6.76 10.10
C ASN A 208 -26.80 7.85 10.82
N PHE A 209 -26.00 7.52 11.83
CA PHE A 209 -25.28 8.48 12.68
C PHE A 209 -26.19 9.58 13.25
N GLU A 210 -27.41 9.22 13.67
CA GLU A 210 -28.41 10.18 14.17
C GLU A 210 -28.02 10.75 15.53
N GLY A 211 -28.58 11.91 15.91
CA GLY A 211 -28.37 12.51 17.23
C GLY A 211 -26.97 13.12 17.44
N GLY A 212 -26.29 13.53 16.36
CA GLY A 212 -24.98 14.17 16.42
C GLY A 212 -23.79 13.20 16.57
N ARG A 213 -24.02 11.89 16.37
CA ARG A 213 -22.94 10.89 16.38
C ARG A 213 -21.93 11.19 15.26
N GLN A 214 -20.66 10.92 15.55
CA GLN A 214 -19.55 11.05 14.60
C GLN A 214 -18.76 9.74 14.57
N PRO A 215 -18.32 9.26 13.40
CA PRO A 215 -17.41 8.13 13.33
C PRO A 215 -16.05 8.55 13.88
N ILE A 216 -15.41 7.67 14.64
CA ILE A 216 -13.99 7.80 14.98
C ILE A 216 -13.14 7.45 13.74
N VAL A 217 -13.58 6.42 13.01
CA VAL A 217 -12.90 5.91 11.82
C VAL A 217 -13.81 6.00 10.60
N LEU A 218 -13.34 6.66 9.55
CA LEU A 218 -13.95 6.65 8.22
C LEU A 218 -13.15 5.73 7.29
N ILE A 219 -13.84 4.82 6.59
CA ILE A 219 -13.23 3.86 5.67
C ILE A 219 -13.77 4.11 4.26
N LEU A 220 -12.87 4.30 3.29
CA LEU A 220 -13.21 4.47 1.88
C LEU A 220 -13.07 3.13 1.16
N GLY A 221 -14.19 2.54 0.76
CA GLY A 221 -14.30 1.27 0.04
C GLY A 221 -14.94 0.16 0.86
N ALA A 222 -16.02 -0.42 0.35
CA ALA A 222 -16.77 -1.53 0.95
C ALA A 222 -16.46 -2.89 0.26
N GLY A 223 -15.22 -3.06 -0.21
CA GLY A 223 -14.67 -4.36 -0.61
C GLY A 223 -14.12 -5.14 0.60
N GLN A 224 -13.40 -6.23 0.34
CA GLN A 224 -12.83 -7.07 1.40
C GLN A 224 -12.00 -6.28 2.41
N GLY A 225 -11.17 -5.34 1.95
CA GLY A 225 -10.30 -4.56 2.83
C GLY A 225 -11.08 -3.74 3.85
N GLY A 226 -12.07 -2.97 3.39
CA GLY A 226 -12.87 -2.13 4.27
C GLY A 226 -13.77 -2.94 5.20
N LEU A 227 -14.35 -4.03 4.70
CA LEU A 227 -15.22 -4.90 5.49
C LEU A 227 -14.48 -5.63 6.60
N THR A 228 -13.28 -6.18 6.34
CA THR A 228 -12.53 -6.91 7.37
C THR A 228 -12.04 -5.98 8.49
N VAL A 229 -11.49 -4.81 8.15
CA VAL A 229 -11.02 -3.86 9.17
C VAL A 229 -12.16 -3.24 9.96
N ALA A 230 -13.29 -2.91 9.32
CA ALA A 230 -14.48 -2.42 10.02
C ALA A 230 -15.04 -3.46 11.00
N ALA A 231 -15.06 -4.74 10.63
CA ALA A 231 -15.48 -5.82 11.52
C ALA A 231 -14.61 -5.87 12.78
N ARG A 232 -13.28 -5.78 12.63
CA ARG A 232 -12.33 -5.74 13.77
C ARG A 232 -12.53 -4.50 14.65
N LEU A 233 -12.60 -3.31 14.03
CA LEU A 233 -12.81 -2.04 14.73
C LEU A 233 -14.13 -2.04 15.53
N LYS A 234 -15.21 -2.61 14.96
CA LYS A 234 -16.48 -2.77 15.65
C LYS A 234 -16.36 -3.67 16.89
N GLN A 235 -15.66 -4.80 16.79
CA GLN A 235 -15.45 -5.67 17.96
C GLN A 235 -14.56 -5.02 19.03
N LEU A 236 -13.72 -4.04 18.67
CA LEU A 236 -12.95 -3.20 19.61
C LEU A 236 -13.73 -1.97 20.11
N GLY A 237 -15.02 -1.85 19.77
CA GLY A 237 -15.91 -0.79 20.22
C GLY A 237 -15.65 0.59 19.60
N LEU A 238 -15.02 0.66 18.42
CA LEU A 238 -14.78 1.93 17.72
C LEU A 238 -15.91 2.24 16.74
N GLU A 239 -16.50 3.43 16.88
CA GLU A 239 -17.54 3.90 15.96
C GLU A 239 -16.93 4.11 14.57
N THR A 240 -17.40 3.32 13.60
CA THR A 240 -16.79 3.22 12.28
C THR A 240 -17.86 3.39 11.21
N LEU A 241 -17.54 4.15 10.15
CA LEU A 241 -18.37 4.28 8.95
C LEU A 241 -17.56 3.84 7.73
N ILE A 242 -18.15 2.96 6.90
CA ILE A 242 -17.64 2.65 5.57
C ILE A 242 -18.46 3.43 4.54
N ILE A 243 -17.79 4.02 3.56
CA ILE A 243 -18.44 4.61 2.38
C ILE A 243 -18.00 3.89 1.11
N ASP A 244 -18.91 3.74 0.16
CA ASP A 244 -18.62 3.21 -1.17
C ASP A 244 -19.42 3.95 -2.23
N ARG A 245 -18.79 4.23 -3.37
CA ARG A 245 -19.44 4.90 -4.49
C ARG A 245 -20.40 3.97 -5.24
N ASN A 246 -20.20 2.66 -5.16
CA ASN A 246 -21.05 1.71 -5.85
C ASN A 246 -22.44 1.65 -5.19
N PRO A 247 -23.50 1.35 -5.96
CA PRO A 247 -24.85 1.24 -5.41
C PRO A 247 -25.05 0.10 -4.42
N ARG A 248 -24.38 -1.04 -4.64
CA ARG A 248 -24.49 -2.25 -3.81
C ARG A 248 -23.12 -2.71 -3.31
N ILE A 249 -23.06 -3.15 -2.06
CA ILE A 249 -21.86 -3.76 -1.48
C ILE A 249 -21.43 -4.94 -2.36
N GLY A 250 -20.14 -5.08 -2.65
CA GLY A 250 -19.60 -6.13 -3.53
C GLY A 250 -19.64 -5.83 -5.03
N ASP A 251 -20.19 -4.69 -5.48
CA ASP A 251 -20.22 -4.31 -6.90
C ASP A 251 -18.81 -4.15 -7.50
N ASN A 252 -17.80 -3.88 -6.66
CA ASN A 252 -16.40 -3.88 -7.05
C ASN A 252 -15.91 -5.24 -7.60
N TRP A 253 -16.60 -6.33 -7.24
CA TRP A 253 -16.43 -7.67 -7.81
C TRP A 253 -17.50 -7.98 -8.85
N ARG A 254 -18.77 -7.70 -8.55
CA ARG A 254 -19.92 -8.02 -9.41
C ARG A 254 -19.79 -7.42 -10.82
N ASN A 255 -19.21 -6.23 -10.93
CA ASN A 255 -19.02 -5.51 -12.20
C ASN A 255 -17.74 -5.89 -12.96
N ARG A 256 -16.95 -6.86 -12.49
CA ARG A 256 -15.81 -7.39 -13.23
C ARG A 256 -16.27 -8.31 -14.37
N TYR A 257 -15.35 -8.68 -15.25
CA TYR A 257 -15.61 -9.54 -16.41
C TYR A 257 -16.28 -10.86 -16.04
N HIS A 258 -17.13 -11.36 -16.95
CA HIS A 258 -18.11 -12.41 -16.66
C HIS A 258 -17.51 -13.70 -16.08
N GLN A 259 -16.37 -14.14 -16.60
CA GLN A 259 -15.72 -15.42 -16.26
C GLN A 259 -14.83 -15.37 -15.00
N LEU A 260 -14.79 -14.26 -14.26
CA LEU A 260 -13.85 -14.13 -13.13
C LEU A 260 -14.19 -15.12 -12.00
N VAL A 261 -13.19 -15.95 -11.67
CA VAL A 261 -13.12 -16.83 -10.50
C VAL A 261 -11.83 -16.50 -9.75
N LEU A 262 -11.84 -16.58 -8.42
CA LEU A 262 -10.63 -16.41 -7.62
C LEU A 262 -9.62 -17.54 -7.89
N HIS A 263 -8.34 -17.21 -7.85
CA HIS A 263 -7.26 -18.21 -7.95
C HIS A 263 -6.82 -18.76 -6.59
N ASP A 264 -7.24 -18.10 -5.52
CA ASP A 264 -6.99 -18.51 -4.14
C ASP A 264 -8.04 -19.56 -3.72
N SER A 265 -7.62 -20.53 -2.91
CA SER A 265 -8.52 -21.56 -2.42
C SER A 265 -9.45 -21.02 -1.32
N VAL A 266 -10.63 -21.62 -1.19
CA VAL A 266 -11.67 -21.23 -0.23
C VAL A 266 -11.15 -21.16 1.22
N TRP A 267 -10.21 -22.04 1.57
CA TRP A 267 -9.58 -22.11 2.90
C TRP A 267 -8.58 -20.97 3.11
N TYR A 268 -7.91 -20.50 2.06
CA TYR A 268 -7.05 -19.31 2.12
C TYR A 268 -7.86 -18.02 2.20
N ASP A 269 -9.08 -18.00 1.64
CA ASP A 269 -9.88 -16.79 1.44
C ASP A 269 -10.90 -16.46 2.55
N HIS A 270 -10.99 -17.27 3.61
CA HIS A 270 -11.91 -17.01 4.72
C HIS A 270 -11.84 -15.57 5.26
N MET A 271 -12.95 -15.03 5.76
CA MET A 271 -12.98 -13.69 6.36
C MET A 271 -12.95 -13.78 7.90
N PRO A 272 -12.53 -12.72 8.61
CA PRO A 272 -12.63 -12.65 10.06
C PRO A 272 -14.04 -12.99 10.55
N TYR A 273 -14.13 -13.79 11.62
CA TYR A 273 -15.37 -14.17 12.32
C TYR A 273 -16.32 -15.12 11.58
N LEU A 274 -16.32 -15.14 10.25
CA LEU A 274 -17.19 -15.97 9.43
C LEU A 274 -16.40 -16.62 8.30
N ASN A 275 -16.19 -17.92 8.43
CA ASN A 275 -15.64 -18.74 7.37
C ASN A 275 -16.67 -18.92 6.25
N PHE A 276 -16.16 -19.17 5.04
CA PHE A 276 -17.02 -19.53 3.92
C PHE A 276 -17.72 -20.88 4.20
N PRO A 277 -18.97 -21.06 3.74
CA PRO A 277 -19.69 -22.30 3.89
C PRO A 277 -18.96 -23.50 3.24
N PRO A 278 -19.03 -24.70 3.85
CA PRO A 278 -18.29 -25.88 3.38
C PRO A 278 -18.75 -26.44 2.03
N ASN A 279 -19.90 -26.00 1.50
CA ASN A 279 -20.41 -26.40 0.18
C ASN A 279 -19.97 -25.46 -0.95
N TRP A 280 -19.09 -24.49 -0.68
CA TRP A 280 -18.59 -23.59 -1.70
C TRP A 280 -17.62 -24.29 -2.65
N PRO A 281 -17.56 -23.86 -3.92
CA PRO A 281 -16.48 -24.29 -4.79
C PRO A 281 -15.13 -23.87 -4.19
N VAL A 282 -14.11 -24.71 -4.38
CA VAL A 282 -12.75 -24.42 -3.88
C VAL A 282 -12.25 -23.07 -4.40
N PHE A 283 -12.57 -22.73 -5.65
CA PHE A 283 -12.29 -21.43 -6.25
C PHE A 283 -13.59 -20.64 -6.41
N THR A 284 -13.67 -19.46 -5.80
CA THR A 284 -14.94 -18.74 -5.65
C THR A 284 -15.24 -17.82 -6.85
N PRO A 285 -16.41 -17.94 -7.52
CA PRO A 285 -16.81 -16.99 -8.58
C PRO A 285 -17.09 -15.58 -8.05
N LYS A 286 -16.82 -14.54 -8.87
CA LYS A 286 -16.96 -13.12 -8.48
C LYS A 286 -18.32 -12.76 -7.87
N ASP A 287 -19.41 -13.30 -8.41
CA ASP A 287 -20.77 -12.94 -8.01
C ASP A 287 -21.11 -13.52 -6.64
N LYS A 288 -20.64 -14.74 -6.38
CA LYS A 288 -20.79 -15.41 -5.09
C LYS A 288 -20.03 -14.68 -3.98
N LEU A 289 -18.81 -14.22 -4.27
CA LEU A 289 -18.04 -13.39 -3.36
C LEU A 289 -18.73 -12.04 -3.10
N ALA A 290 -19.26 -11.42 -4.16
CA ALA A 290 -19.95 -10.14 -4.06
C ALA A 290 -21.20 -10.23 -3.16
N ASP A 291 -22.01 -11.27 -3.32
CA ASP A 291 -23.19 -11.52 -2.46
C ASP A 291 -22.78 -11.86 -1.01
N TRP A 292 -21.65 -12.56 -0.84
CA TRP A 292 -21.11 -12.80 0.50
C TRP A 292 -20.70 -11.53 1.22
N PHE A 293 -20.13 -10.54 0.54
CA PHE A 293 -19.78 -9.25 1.18
C PHE A 293 -21.01 -8.52 1.71
N GLU A 294 -22.10 -8.55 0.96
CA GLU A 294 -23.37 -7.96 1.42
C GLU A 294 -23.94 -8.72 2.63
N TYR A 295 -23.93 -10.05 2.58
CA TYR A 295 -24.31 -10.89 3.73
C TYR A 295 -23.43 -10.62 4.96
N TYR A 296 -22.11 -10.59 4.78
CA TYR A 296 -21.11 -10.37 5.82
C TYR A 296 -21.31 -9.02 6.51
N ALA A 297 -21.52 -7.95 5.74
CA ALA A 297 -21.82 -6.63 6.27
C ALA A 297 -23.13 -6.61 7.07
N GLY A 298 -24.17 -7.28 6.57
CA GLY A 298 -25.47 -7.36 7.23
C GLY A 298 -25.43 -8.12 8.56
N VAL A 299 -24.87 -9.33 8.57
CA VAL A 299 -24.86 -10.21 9.76
C VAL A 299 -23.92 -9.70 10.86
N LEU A 300 -22.85 -8.99 10.50
CA LEU A 300 -21.97 -8.31 11.46
C LEU A 300 -22.43 -6.87 11.76
N GLU A 301 -23.54 -6.45 11.15
CA GLU A 301 -24.19 -5.15 11.37
C GLU A 301 -23.21 -3.98 11.15
N LEU A 302 -22.41 -4.03 10.08
CA LEU A 302 -21.44 -2.98 9.76
C LEU A 302 -22.17 -1.74 9.21
N ASN A 303 -21.69 -0.55 9.57
CA ASN A 303 -22.26 0.70 9.07
C ASN A 303 -21.67 1.02 7.69
N VAL A 304 -22.45 0.82 6.63
CA VAL A 304 -22.02 1.05 5.24
C VAL A 304 -22.97 2.02 4.54
N TRP A 305 -22.42 3.09 3.97
CA TRP A 305 -23.14 4.00 3.09
C TRP A 305 -22.68 3.81 1.64
N THR A 306 -23.53 3.16 0.84
CA THR A 306 -23.36 3.06 -0.61
C THR A 306 -23.77 4.35 -1.32
N ASN A 307 -23.48 4.45 -2.62
CA ASN A 307 -23.70 5.66 -3.43
C ASN A 307 -23.10 6.92 -2.80
N THR A 308 -21.96 6.80 -2.11
CA THR A 308 -21.36 7.87 -1.30
C THR A 308 -19.92 8.12 -1.73
N THR A 309 -19.59 9.37 -2.02
CA THR A 309 -18.24 9.85 -2.38
C THR A 309 -17.74 10.86 -1.35
N LEU A 310 -16.42 10.89 -1.16
CA LEU A 310 -15.75 11.99 -0.46
C LEU A 310 -15.53 13.13 -1.45
N GLU A 311 -15.98 14.33 -1.09
CA GLU A 311 -15.88 15.53 -1.94
C GLU A 311 -14.73 16.43 -1.50
N THR A 312 -14.61 16.66 -0.19
CA THR A 312 -13.51 17.45 0.38
C THR A 312 -13.02 16.81 1.67
N SER A 313 -11.76 17.07 2.00
CA SER A 313 -11.11 16.64 3.23
C SER A 313 -10.10 17.69 3.67
N GLU A 314 -10.05 17.96 4.96
CA GLU A 314 -9.07 18.85 5.59
C GLU A 314 -8.60 18.22 6.88
N TRP A 315 -7.29 18.24 7.14
CA TRP A 315 -6.71 17.78 8.41
C TRP A 315 -6.41 18.98 9.30
N SER A 316 -6.78 18.88 10.58
CA SER A 316 -6.44 19.86 11.60
C SER A 316 -5.40 19.29 12.56
N GLU A 317 -4.20 19.87 12.54
CA GLU A 317 -3.14 19.51 13.50
C GLU A 317 -3.54 19.83 14.95
N SER A 318 -4.24 20.94 15.17
CA SER A 318 -4.62 21.39 16.52
C SER A 318 -5.60 20.43 17.21
N THR A 319 -6.54 19.86 16.46
CA THR A 319 -7.54 18.93 17.00
C THR A 319 -7.18 17.47 16.74
N ARG A 320 -6.21 17.21 15.85
CA ARG A 320 -5.87 15.88 15.31
C ARG A 320 -7.10 15.17 14.74
N GLN A 321 -7.90 15.90 13.98
CA GLN A 321 -9.12 15.40 13.35
C GLN A 321 -9.20 15.84 11.90
N TRP A 322 -9.84 14.99 11.10
CA TRP A 322 -10.29 15.37 9.78
C TRP A 322 -11.59 16.15 9.86
N THR A 323 -11.80 17.03 8.89
CA THR A 323 -13.12 17.50 8.48
C THR A 323 -13.34 17.01 7.06
N VAL A 324 -14.33 16.15 6.86
CA VAL A 324 -14.62 15.55 5.55
C VAL A 324 -16.04 15.86 5.12
N THR A 325 -16.22 16.20 3.85
CA THR A 325 -17.54 16.41 3.24
C THR A 325 -17.85 15.23 2.34
N LEU A 326 -19.00 14.59 2.58
CA LEU A 326 -19.48 13.46 1.81
C LEU A 326 -20.68 13.86 0.97
N ALA A 327 -20.75 13.38 -0.27
CA ALA A 327 -21.94 13.46 -1.09
C ALA A 327 -22.54 12.05 -1.25
N ARG A 328 -23.85 11.94 -1.01
CA ARG A 328 -24.60 10.69 -1.16
C ARG A 328 -25.74 10.85 -2.16
N GLU A 329 -25.78 9.99 -3.17
CA GLU A 329 -26.91 9.89 -4.10
C GLU A 329 -28.01 9.02 -3.47
N LYS A 330 -29.26 9.50 -3.51
CA LYS A 330 -30.41 8.79 -2.91
C LYS A 330 -31.32 8.21 -3.99
N ASP A 331 -31.62 6.91 -3.85
CA ASP A 331 -32.68 6.23 -4.59
C ASP A 331 -34.07 6.60 -4.06
N GLY A 332 -34.55 7.82 -4.35
CA GLY A 332 -35.98 8.21 -4.36
C GLY A 332 -36.88 7.93 -3.14
N LYS A 333 -36.40 7.30 -2.06
CA LYS A 333 -37.18 6.89 -0.88
C LYS A 333 -37.19 8.02 0.14
N LYS A 334 -38.39 8.43 0.56
CA LYS A 334 -38.63 9.49 1.55
C LYS A 334 -37.82 9.19 2.83
N GLU A 335 -36.97 10.14 3.18
CA GLU A 335 -36.08 10.07 4.32
C GLU A 335 -36.83 10.28 5.64
N ASN A 336 -36.43 9.55 6.69
CA ASN A 336 -36.89 9.80 8.05
C ASN A 336 -36.31 11.15 8.53
N ARG A 337 -37.09 11.97 9.24
CA ARG A 337 -36.74 13.34 9.62
C ARG A 337 -35.53 13.47 10.57
N ASN A 338 -34.93 12.36 11.01
CA ASN A 338 -33.87 12.31 12.01
C ASN A 338 -32.48 11.84 11.48
N SER A 339 -32.32 11.60 10.17
CA SER A 339 -31.02 11.20 9.58
C SER A 339 -29.97 12.32 9.63
N PHE A 340 -28.68 11.97 9.76
CA PHE A 340 -27.52 12.89 9.83
C PHE A 340 -27.46 13.97 8.73
N PHE A 341 -28.10 13.77 7.57
CA PHE A 341 -28.20 14.76 6.48
C PHE A 341 -29.19 15.92 6.75
N LEU A 342 -29.32 16.36 8.00
CA LEU A 342 -30.26 17.40 8.43
C LEU A 342 -29.84 18.84 8.05
N ASN A 343 -28.58 19.08 7.66
CA ASN A 343 -28.11 20.37 7.16
C ASN A 343 -27.99 20.36 5.62
N ARG A 344 -29.13 20.38 4.92
CA ARG A 344 -29.19 20.26 3.45
C ARG A 344 -28.66 21.50 2.74
N ILE A 345 -27.65 21.32 1.89
CA ILE A 345 -27.74 21.87 0.53
C ILE A 345 -28.08 20.69 -0.37
N GLN A 346 -29.31 20.66 -0.89
CA GLN A 346 -29.70 19.68 -1.91
C GLN A 346 -29.29 20.22 -3.27
N LEU A 347 -28.12 19.80 -3.75
CA LEU A 347 -27.63 20.11 -5.09
C LEU A 347 -27.80 18.86 -5.95
N ASN A 348 -28.54 18.96 -7.06
CA ASN A 348 -28.61 17.92 -8.10
C ASN A 348 -28.90 16.50 -7.56
N ASN A 349 -29.89 16.33 -6.67
CA ASN A 349 -30.28 15.06 -6.03
C ASN A 349 -29.23 14.40 -5.10
N LYS A 350 -28.18 15.13 -4.68
CA LYS A 350 -27.21 14.66 -3.70
C LYS A 350 -27.48 15.25 -2.31
N SER A 351 -27.35 14.44 -1.26
CA SER A 351 -27.27 14.93 0.12
C SER A 351 -25.81 15.07 0.53
N ILE A 352 -25.44 16.26 0.98
CA ILE A 352 -24.10 16.60 1.43
C ILE A 352 -24.09 16.62 2.96
N GLY A 353 -23.08 16.02 3.59
CA GLY A 353 -22.91 16.01 5.04
C GLY A 353 -21.44 16.07 5.43
N THR A 354 -21.14 16.72 6.55
CA THR A 354 -19.77 16.88 7.08
C THR A 354 -19.56 15.99 8.28
N LEU A 355 -18.47 15.22 8.30
CA LEU A 355 -18.07 14.35 9.42
C LEU A 355 -16.70 14.74 9.94
N HIS A 356 -16.40 14.37 11.18
CA HIS A 356 -15.13 14.68 11.83
C HIS A 356 -14.38 13.44 12.38
N PRO A 357 -13.92 12.51 11.52
CA PRO A 357 -13.19 11.34 11.98
C PRO A 357 -11.77 11.69 12.43
N ARG A 358 -11.22 10.92 13.38
CA ARG A 358 -9.80 10.97 13.76
C ARG A 358 -8.93 10.17 12.80
N HIS A 359 -9.49 9.09 12.25
CA HIS A 359 -8.79 8.19 11.35
C HIS A 359 -9.55 8.03 10.03
N VAL A 360 -8.80 8.07 8.93
CA VAL A 360 -9.28 7.75 7.59
C VAL A 360 -8.49 6.55 7.07
N ILE A 361 -9.18 5.50 6.62
CA ILE A 361 -8.58 4.32 6.00
C ILE A 361 -8.95 4.31 4.52
N LEU A 362 -7.95 4.40 3.64
CA LEU A 362 -8.14 4.17 2.22
C LEU A 362 -8.10 2.66 1.93
N ALA A 363 -9.28 2.07 1.75
CA ALA A 363 -9.49 0.64 1.55
C ALA A 363 -9.97 0.29 0.12
N THR A 364 -9.51 1.06 -0.87
CA THR A 364 -9.88 0.91 -2.29
C THR A 364 -9.10 -0.20 -3.02
N GLY A 365 -8.10 -0.79 -2.35
CA GLY A 365 -7.33 -1.94 -2.81
C GLY A 365 -6.28 -1.64 -3.89
N HIS A 366 -5.35 -2.59 -4.08
CA HIS A 366 -4.27 -2.48 -5.07
C HIS A 366 -4.80 -2.46 -6.52
N SER A 367 -5.92 -3.14 -6.78
CA SER A 367 -6.59 -3.18 -8.08
C SER A 367 -7.76 -2.20 -8.18
N GLY A 368 -7.57 -1.00 -7.62
CA GLY A 368 -8.56 0.07 -7.57
C GLY A 368 -8.54 0.97 -8.81
N GLU A 369 -7.46 1.75 -8.96
CA GLU A 369 -7.37 2.80 -9.99
C GLU A 369 -6.75 2.25 -11.29
N PRO A 370 -7.49 2.22 -12.42
CA PRO A 370 -6.98 1.66 -13.68
C PRO A 370 -5.74 2.37 -14.22
N TYR A 371 -4.75 1.60 -14.70
CA TYR A 371 -3.66 2.16 -15.49
C TYR A 371 -4.06 2.18 -16.97
N PHE A 372 -4.79 3.20 -17.39
CA PHE A 372 -5.18 3.38 -18.79
C PHE A 372 -4.15 4.23 -19.55
N PRO A 373 -3.59 3.76 -20.68
CA PRO A 373 -2.56 4.49 -21.42
C PRO A 373 -3.16 5.58 -22.32
N SER A 374 -3.75 6.62 -21.70
CA SER A 374 -4.49 7.69 -22.39
C SER A 374 -3.64 8.56 -23.33
N ARG A 375 -2.30 8.47 -23.27
CA ARG A 375 -1.37 9.28 -24.07
C ARG A 375 -0.92 8.60 -25.37
N ILE A 376 -1.51 7.47 -25.76
CA ILE A 376 -1.21 6.82 -27.05
C ILE A 376 -1.75 7.69 -28.19
N ALA A 377 -0.90 8.00 -29.17
CA ALA A 377 -1.30 8.81 -30.32
C ALA A 377 -2.44 8.14 -31.11
N GLY A 378 -3.49 8.90 -31.46
CA GLY A 378 -4.64 8.42 -32.24
C GLY A 378 -5.63 7.53 -31.45
N ILE A 379 -5.55 7.48 -30.12
CA ILE A 379 -6.49 6.69 -29.29
C ILE A 379 -7.95 7.11 -29.48
N ASP A 380 -8.21 8.41 -29.62
CA ASP A 380 -9.54 8.98 -29.89
C ASP A 380 -10.01 8.78 -31.34
N ASP A 381 -9.11 8.34 -32.23
CA ASP A 381 -9.41 8.09 -33.64
C ASP A 381 -9.94 6.67 -33.88
N PHE A 382 -9.94 5.80 -32.88
CA PHE A 382 -10.47 4.45 -33.01
C PHE A 382 -11.97 4.49 -33.38
N ARG A 383 -12.35 3.66 -34.36
CA ARG A 383 -13.71 3.51 -34.91
C ARG A 383 -14.16 2.04 -34.91
N GLY A 384 -13.47 1.18 -34.15
CA GLY A 384 -13.97 -0.15 -33.83
C GLY A 384 -15.11 -0.11 -32.81
N ASP A 385 -15.60 -1.28 -32.45
CA ASP A 385 -16.80 -1.47 -31.63
C ASP A 385 -16.53 -1.22 -30.14
N LEU A 386 -15.28 -1.38 -29.70
CA LEU A 386 -14.87 -1.24 -28.30
C LEU A 386 -13.39 -0.85 -28.14
N LEU A 387 -13.10 0.14 -27.30
CA LEU A 387 -11.76 0.44 -26.78
C LEU A 387 -11.87 0.82 -25.31
N ILE A 388 -11.44 -0.06 -24.40
CA ILE A 388 -11.61 0.13 -22.94
C ILE A 388 -10.45 -0.46 -22.14
N HIS A 389 -10.40 -0.12 -20.85
CA HIS A 389 -9.59 -0.86 -19.87
C HIS A 389 -10.29 -2.16 -19.44
N SER A 390 -9.52 -3.19 -19.06
CA SER A 390 -10.07 -4.48 -18.60
C SER A 390 -11.03 -4.37 -17.41
N SER A 391 -10.87 -3.34 -16.57
CA SER A 391 -11.78 -3.09 -15.44
C SER A 391 -13.19 -2.68 -15.85
N GLN A 392 -13.41 -2.26 -17.10
CA GLN A 392 -14.70 -1.92 -17.67
C GLN A 392 -15.22 -3.02 -18.61
N PHE A 393 -14.41 -4.06 -18.87
CA PHE A 393 -14.78 -5.16 -19.74
C PHE A 393 -15.72 -6.11 -19.00
N THR A 394 -16.87 -6.39 -19.63
CA THR A 394 -17.86 -7.33 -19.11
C THR A 394 -17.86 -8.63 -19.92
N THR A 395 -18.07 -8.52 -21.23
CA THR A 395 -18.09 -9.61 -22.21
C THR A 395 -17.92 -9.02 -23.63
N PRO A 396 -17.49 -9.80 -24.65
CA PRO A 396 -17.36 -9.31 -26.03
C PRO A 396 -18.66 -8.73 -26.59
N ARG A 397 -18.60 -7.71 -27.46
CA ARG A 397 -19.81 -7.13 -28.06
C ARG A 397 -20.31 -8.00 -29.22
N GLY A 398 -21.08 -9.02 -28.87
CA GLY A 398 -21.88 -9.85 -29.77
C GLY A 398 -21.21 -11.17 -30.19
N LYS A 399 -22.02 -12.07 -30.76
CA LYS A 399 -21.54 -13.31 -31.42
C LYS A 399 -21.09 -12.94 -32.83
N SER A 400 -19.79 -12.84 -33.07
CA SER A 400 -19.30 -12.45 -34.38
C SER A 400 -18.08 -13.28 -34.76
N LYS A 401 -18.36 -14.44 -35.36
CA LYS A 401 -17.34 -15.28 -35.99
C LYS A 401 -16.50 -14.40 -36.92
N GLY A 402 -15.19 -14.33 -36.66
CA GLY A 402 -14.23 -13.64 -37.52
C GLY A 402 -13.98 -12.16 -37.20
N LYS A 403 -14.59 -11.57 -36.16
CA LYS A 403 -14.12 -10.27 -35.65
C LYS A 403 -12.74 -10.40 -35.01
N LYS A 404 -11.98 -9.32 -35.01
CA LYS A 404 -10.62 -9.26 -34.47
C LYS A 404 -10.59 -8.54 -33.13
N ALA A 405 -10.03 -9.20 -32.12
CA ALA A 405 -9.82 -8.59 -30.81
C ALA A 405 -8.32 -8.48 -30.52
N VAL A 406 -7.88 -7.31 -30.04
CA VAL A 406 -6.52 -7.08 -29.54
C VAL A 406 -6.56 -6.84 -28.04
N VAL A 407 -5.90 -7.73 -27.28
CA VAL A 407 -5.77 -7.60 -25.82
C VAL A 407 -4.35 -7.17 -25.49
N VAL A 408 -4.20 -5.95 -24.96
CA VAL A 408 -2.90 -5.38 -24.61
C VAL A 408 -2.60 -5.70 -23.15
N GLY A 409 -1.64 -6.61 -22.91
CA GLY A 409 -1.30 -7.13 -21.59
C GLY A 409 -1.56 -8.63 -21.47
N CYS A 410 -0.62 -9.34 -20.82
CA CYS A 410 -0.60 -10.80 -20.78
C CYS A 410 -0.46 -11.36 -19.35
N CYS A 411 -1.19 -10.79 -18.40
CA CYS A 411 -1.32 -11.34 -17.04
C CYS A 411 -2.74 -11.92 -16.86
N ASN A 412 -3.22 -12.12 -15.62
CA ASN A 412 -4.54 -12.71 -15.34
C ASN A 412 -5.69 -12.15 -16.20
N SER A 413 -6.00 -10.84 -16.09
CA SER A 413 -7.08 -10.25 -16.87
C SER A 413 -6.90 -10.35 -18.38
N GLY A 414 -5.65 -10.33 -18.87
CA GLY A 414 -5.37 -10.46 -20.30
C GLY A 414 -5.72 -11.84 -20.83
N HIS A 415 -5.36 -12.89 -20.08
CA HIS A 415 -5.65 -14.27 -20.44
C HIS A 415 -7.14 -14.59 -20.34
N ASP A 416 -7.81 -14.18 -19.26
CA ASP A 416 -9.24 -14.44 -19.06
C ASP A 416 -10.08 -13.77 -20.16
N ILE A 417 -9.76 -12.51 -20.50
CA ILE A 417 -10.46 -11.77 -21.55
C ILE A 417 -10.15 -12.34 -22.94
N ALA A 418 -8.90 -12.72 -23.21
CA ALA A 418 -8.54 -13.34 -24.49
C ALA A 418 -9.24 -14.70 -24.69
N ARG A 419 -9.36 -15.48 -23.60
CA ARG A 419 -10.15 -16.72 -23.57
C ARG A 419 -11.62 -16.44 -23.88
N ASP A 420 -12.22 -15.46 -23.21
CA ASP A 420 -13.63 -15.08 -23.41
C ASP A 420 -13.89 -14.67 -24.87
N TYR A 421 -13.02 -13.85 -25.47
CA TYR A 421 -13.11 -13.52 -26.90
C TYR A 421 -13.01 -14.75 -27.81
N TYR A 422 -12.07 -15.66 -27.54
CA TYR A 422 -11.90 -16.88 -28.33
C TYR A 422 -13.15 -17.76 -28.26
N ASP A 423 -13.71 -17.97 -27.08
CA ASP A 423 -14.92 -18.78 -26.87
C ASP A 423 -16.16 -18.14 -27.57
N HIS A 424 -16.13 -16.82 -27.82
CA HIS A 424 -17.13 -16.09 -28.61
C HIS A 424 -16.85 -16.04 -30.13
N GLY A 425 -15.77 -16.68 -30.61
CA GLY A 425 -15.45 -16.84 -32.03
C GLY A 425 -14.65 -15.70 -32.66
N TYR A 426 -13.97 -14.89 -31.85
CA TYR A 426 -13.06 -13.85 -32.33
C TYR A 426 -11.71 -14.44 -32.77
N ASP A 427 -11.06 -13.77 -33.72
CA ASP A 427 -9.63 -13.90 -33.97
C ASP A 427 -8.87 -13.00 -32.98
N VAL A 428 -8.21 -13.62 -32.01
CA VAL A 428 -7.63 -12.92 -30.85
C VAL A 428 -6.13 -12.80 -30.97
N THR A 429 -5.61 -11.59 -30.79
CA THR A 429 -4.17 -11.34 -30.64
C THR A 429 -3.89 -10.67 -29.29
N MET A 430 -3.02 -11.27 -28.48
CA MET A 430 -2.50 -10.66 -27.26
C MET A 430 -1.17 -9.96 -27.54
N VAL A 431 -0.99 -8.75 -27.00
CA VAL A 431 0.26 -7.99 -27.07
C VAL A 431 1.01 -8.14 -25.74
N GLN A 432 2.15 -8.84 -25.77
CA GLN A 432 2.99 -9.08 -24.61
C GLN A 432 4.21 -8.16 -24.64
N ARG A 433 4.20 -7.10 -23.82
CA ARG A 433 5.37 -6.21 -23.70
C ARG A 433 6.56 -6.85 -22.97
N SER A 434 6.28 -7.53 -21.86
CA SER A 434 7.31 -8.11 -20.96
C SER A 434 6.95 -9.56 -20.66
N SER A 435 7.94 -10.35 -20.24
CA SER A 435 7.72 -11.74 -19.82
C SER A 435 6.66 -11.84 -18.72
N THR A 436 6.04 -13.01 -18.62
CA THR A 436 5.03 -13.33 -17.61
C THR A 436 5.42 -14.60 -16.87
N LEU A 437 5.28 -14.58 -15.54
CA LEU A 437 5.36 -15.82 -14.77
C LEU A 437 4.05 -16.60 -14.97
N VAL A 438 4.12 -17.79 -15.56
CA VAL A 438 2.94 -18.65 -15.76
C VAL A 438 3.09 -19.88 -14.89
N LEU A 439 2.04 -20.19 -14.13
CA LEU A 439 1.94 -21.39 -13.29
C LEU A 439 0.53 -21.95 -13.43
N THR A 440 0.35 -23.27 -13.48
CA THR A 440 -1.00 -23.86 -13.47
C THR A 440 -1.62 -23.78 -12.07
N SER A 441 -2.96 -23.62 -12.01
CA SER A 441 -3.70 -23.57 -10.74
C SER A 441 -3.49 -24.84 -9.89
N ASP A 442 -3.42 -26.00 -10.53
CA ASP A 442 -3.18 -27.29 -9.88
C ASP A 442 -1.77 -27.36 -9.27
N THR A 443 -0.75 -26.98 -10.05
CA THR A 443 0.65 -26.95 -9.57
C THR A 443 0.82 -25.98 -8.41
N LEU A 444 0.23 -24.78 -8.49
CA LEU A 444 0.27 -23.80 -7.40
C LEU A 444 -0.38 -24.37 -6.12
N SER A 445 -1.59 -24.94 -6.25
CA SER A 445 -2.32 -25.51 -5.13
C SER A 445 -1.55 -26.65 -4.45
N GLU A 446 -1.01 -27.59 -5.23
CA GLU A 446 -0.27 -28.75 -4.73
C GLU A 446 1.07 -28.38 -4.08
N VAL A 447 1.77 -27.37 -4.59
CA VAL A 447 3.12 -27.01 -4.10
C VAL A 447 3.08 -25.97 -2.97
N THR A 448 2.17 -25.00 -3.01
CA THR A 448 2.20 -23.88 -2.04
C THR A 448 1.04 -23.86 -1.04
N MET A 449 -0.12 -24.47 -1.35
CA MET A 449 -1.30 -24.42 -0.48
C MET A 449 -1.52 -25.70 0.32
N LYS A 450 -1.15 -26.86 -0.24
CA LYS A 450 -1.37 -28.17 0.37
C LYS A 450 -0.77 -28.29 1.77
N GLY A 451 -1.54 -28.85 2.70
CA GLY A 451 -1.16 -29.04 4.10
C GLY A 451 -1.34 -27.81 4.99
N LEU A 452 -1.59 -26.62 4.42
CA LEU A 452 -1.79 -25.39 5.19
C LEU A 452 -3.14 -24.72 4.90
N TYR A 453 -3.46 -24.49 3.62
CA TYR A 453 -4.70 -23.88 3.15
C TYR A 453 -5.47 -24.85 2.24
N ALA A 454 -5.83 -26.01 2.81
CA ALA A 454 -6.50 -27.13 2.16
C ALA A 454 -7.62 -27.70 3.07
N GLU A 455 -8.45 -28.60 2.53
CA GLU A 455 -9.58 -29.23 3.25
C GLU A 455 -9.16 -29.92 4.55
N ASP A 456 -8.02 -30.60 4.53
CA ASP A 456 -7.39 -31.28 5.67
C ASP A 456 -6.36 -30.42 6.39
N GLY A 457 -6.33 -29.11 6.07
CA GLY A 457 -5.45 -28.14 6.71
C GLY A 457 -5.86 -27.82 8.15
N PRO A 458 -4.97 -27.16 8.91
CA PRO A 458 -5.31 -26.66 10.24
C PRO A 458 -6.38 -25.54 10.16
N PRO A 459 -6.96 -25.14 11.31
CA PRO A 459 -7.78 -23.93 11.37
C PRO A 459 -7.07 -22.74 10.73
N VAL A 460 -7.80 -21.93 9.96
CA VAL A 460 -7.21 -20.86 9.13
C VAL A 460 -6.40 -19.85 9.94
N GLU A 461 -6.78 -19.56 11.18
CA GLU A 461 -6.00 -18.68 12.05
C GLU A 461 -4.65 -19.27 12.44
N ASP A 462 -4.56 -20.59 12.63
CA ASP A 462 -3.30 -21.27 12.92
C ASP A 462 -2.44 -21.34 11.64
N ALA A 463 -3.08 -21.60 10.49
CA ALA A 463 -2.44 -21.55 9.18
C ALA A 463 -1.78 -20.18 8.91
N ASP A 464 -2.50 -19.10 9.23
CA ASP A 464 -2.00 -17.72 9.11
C ASP A 464 -0.78 -17.47 9.99
N ILE A 465 -0.75 -17.96 11.23
CA ILE A 465 0.44 -17.81 12.09
C ILE A 465 1.64 -18.55 11.49
N VAL A 466 1.45 -19.78 10.98
CA VAL A 466 2.54 -20.52 10.32
C VAL A 466 3.06 -19.77 9.10
N ASN A 467 2.18 -19.29 8.22
CA ASN A 467 2.56 -18.57 7.00
C ASN A 467 3.24 -17.23 7.31
N MET A 468 2.63 -16.41 8.19
CA MET A 468 3.13 -15.08 8.52
C MET A 468 4.40 -15.13 9.40
N SER A 469 4.66 -16.24 10.09
CA SER A 469 5.90 -16.42 10.85
C SER A 469 7.16 -16.54 10.02
N ILE A 470 7.05 -16.68 8.69
CA ILE A 470 8.20 -16.79 7.80
C ILE A 470 8.60 -15.37 7.35
N PRO A 471 9.76 -14.85 7.77
CA PRO A 471 10.23 -13.53 7.32
C PRO A 471 10.45 -13.52 5.81
N ASN A 472 10.13 -12.41 5.14
CA ASN A 472 10.16 -12.36 3.68
C ASN A 472 11.53 -12.75 3.07
N PRO A 473 12.70 -12.37 3.64
CA PRO A 473 13.99 -12.83 3.13
C PRO A 473 14.15 -14.37 3.11
N ILE A 474 13.60 -15.04 4.13
CA ILE A 474 13.58 -16.50 4.24
C ILE A 474 12.50 -17.08 3.30
N ALA A 475 11.32 -16.47 3.24
CA ALA A 475 10.28 -16.86 2.31
C ALA A 475 10.81 -16.85 0.86
N LYS A 476 11.58 -15.83 0.47
CA LYS A 476 12.21 -15.75 -0.85
C LYS A 476 13.05 -16.99 -1.15
N ARG A 477 13.89 -17.43 -0.21
CA ARG A 477 14.71 -18.63 -0.36
C ARG A 477 13.85 -19.89 -0.53
N LEU A 478 12.83 -20.07 0.31
CA LEU A 478 11.92 -21.22 0.22
C LEU A 478 11.17 -21.23 -1.12
N HIS A 479 10.73 -20.06 -1.57
CA HIS A 479 10.02 -19.93 -2.84
C HIS A 479 10.90 -20.15 -4.07
N ILE A 480 12.22 -19.95 -4.02
CA ILE A 480 13.12 -20.35 -5.12
C ILE A 480 13.06 -21.87 -5.35
N GLN A 481 13.08 -22.65 -4.27
CA GLN A 481 12.97 -24.11 -4.35
C GLN A 481 11.58 -24.53 -4.83
N ALA A 482 10.52 -23.97 -4.24
CA ALA A 482 9.14 -24.26 -4.64
C ALA A 482 8.90 -23.91 -6.12
N THR A 483 9.40 -22.76 -6.58
CA THR A 483 9.24 -22.32 -7.98
C THR A 483 9.96 -23.24 -8.93
N SER A 484 11.15 -23.71 -8.59
CA SER A 484 11.88 -24.69 -9.40
C SER A 484 11.07 -25.98 -9.59
N GLU A 485 10.43 -26.48 -8.53
CA GLU A 485 9.55 -27.66 -8.61
C GLU A 485 8.28 -27.37 -9.43
N MET A 486 7.65 -26.20 -9.25
CA MET A 486 6.47 -25.82 -10.02
C MET A 486 6.78 -25.73 -11.52
N MET A 487 7.88 -25.06 -11.89
CA MET A 487 8.32 -24.97 -13.28
C MET A 487 8.67 -26.33 -13.89
N ARG A 488 9.20 -27.27 -13.08
CA ARG A 488 9.45 -28.64 -13.53
C ARG A 488 8.13 -29.36 -13.86
N ARG A 489 7.12 -29.24 -13.00
CA ARG A 489 5.78 -29.82 -13.21
C ARG A 489 5.10 -29.23 -14.45
N ASP A 490 5.20 -27.92 -14.63
CA ASP A 490 4.58 -27.21 -15.75
C ASP A 490 5.45 -27.15 -17.02
N SER A 491 6.59 -27.86 -17.05
CA SER A 491 7.60 -27.73 -18.11
C SER A 491 7.06 -27.94 -19.53
N THR A 492 6.16 -28.90 -19.74
CA THR A 492 5.50 -29.13 -21.04
C THR A 492 4.72 -27.88 -21.50
N LEU A 493 3.94 -27.27 -20.61
CA LEU A 493 3.17 -26.06 -20.91
C LEU A 493 4.10 -24.88 -21.19
N LEU A 494 5.12 -24.68 -20.35
CA LEU A 494 6.07 -23.57 -20.47
C LEU A 494 6.89 -23.63 -21.77
N HIS A 495 7.33 -24.84 -22.18
CA HIS A 495 7.97 -25.04 -23.48
C HIS A 495 7.01 -24.76 -24.63
N GLY A 496 5.75 -25.21 -24.53
CA GLY A 496 4.72 -24.92 -25.52
C GLY A 496 4.48 -23.42 -25.69
N LEU A 497 4.39 -22.66 -24.59
CA LEU A 497 4.22 -21.21 -24.60
C LEU A 497 5.40 -20.52 -25.28
N THR A 498 6.62 -20.92 -24.91
CA THR A 498 7.85 -20.38 -25.51
C THR A 498 7.89 -20.66 -27.02
N ALA A 499 7.54 -21.87 -27.45
CA ALA A 499 7.47 -22.25 -28.86
C ALA A 499 6.38 -21.49 -29.65
N ALA A 500 5.32 -21.05 -28.97
CA ALA A 500 4.27 -20.19 -29.53
C ALA A 500 4.65 -18.70 -29.58
N GLY A 501 5.84 -18.33 -29.10
CA GLY A 501 6.33 -16.94 -29.09
C GLY A 501 5.92 -16.14 -27.84
N PHE A 502 5.44 -16.81 -26.79
CA PHE A 502 5.13 -16.19 -25.50
C PHE A 502 6.34 -16.24 -24.57
N ALA A 503 6.78 -15.09 -24.06
CA ALA A 503 7.90 -15.00 -23.14
C ALA A 503 7.46 -15.31 -21.70
N VAL A 504 8.08 -16.33 -21.11
CA VAL A 504 7.87 -16.73 -19.71
C VAL A 504 9.05 -16.32 -18.82
N ASP A 505 8.81 -16.16 -17.52
CA ASP A 505 9.86 -15.97 -16.52
C ASP A 505 9.57 -16.77 -15.23
N SER A 506 10.52 -16.77 -14.29
CA SER A 506 10.46 -17.48 -13.01
C SER A 506 10.21 -16.54 -11.81
N GLY A 507 9.79 -15.30 -12.06
CA GLY A 507 9.71 -14.25 -11.04
C GLY A 507 11.08 -13.68 -10.62
N PRO A 508 11.10 -12.75 -9.65
CA PRO A 508 12.33 -12.08 -9.23
C PRO A 508 13.33 -13.07 -8.64
N ASP A 509 14.52 -13.16 -9.21
CA ASP A 509 15.59 -14.12 -8.86
C ASP A 509 15.13 -15.59 -8.81
N GLY A 510 14.10 -15.95 -9.58
CA GLY A 510 13.51 -17.30 -9.57
C GLY A 510 12.64 -17.61 -8.36
N ALA A 511 12.24 -16.61 -7.56
CA ALA A 511 11.44 -16.78 -6.36
C ALA A 511 9.92 -16.76 -6.61
N GLY A 512 9.49 -16.83 -7.87
CA GLY A 512 8.11 -17.11 -8.25
C GLY A 512 7.08 -16.07 -7.83
N LEU A 513 5.84 -16.57 -7.68
CA LEU A 513 4.63 -15.75 -7.62
C LEU A 513 4.57 -14.86 -6.38
N TYR A 514 4.82 -15.42 -5.20
CA TYR A 514 4.69 -14.70 -3.93
C TYR A 514 5.58 -13.46 -3.89
N MET A 515 6.86 -13.61 -4.26
CA MET A 515 7.81 -12.48 -4.33
C MET A 515 7.45 -11.48 -5.42
N LYS A 516 6.96 -11.94 -6.58
CA LYS A 516 6.51 -11.05 -7.67
C LYS A 516 5.29 -10.22 -7.26
N TYR A 517 4.33 -10.83 -6.56
CA TYR A 517 3.13 -10.16 -6.07
C TYR A 517 3.48 -9.06 -5.06
N LEU A 518 4.28 -9.36 -4.03
CA LEU A 518 4.60 -8.37 -3.00
C LEU A 518 5.48 -7.21 -3.50
N SER A 519 6.38 -7.50 -4.46
CA SER A 519 7.32 -6.50 -4.97
C SER A 519 6.76 -5.62 -6.10
N ARG A 520 5.77 -6.11 -6.85
CA ARG A 520 5.24 -5.44 -8.04
C ARG A 520 3.70 -5.41 -8.15
N GLY A 521 3.00 -6.39 -7.59
CA GLY A 521 1.54 -6.50 -7.66
C GLY A 521 0.99 -7.03 -8.99
N GLY A 522 1.85 -7.53 -9.89
CA GLY A 522 1.45 -8.05 -11.20
C GLY A 522 2.60 -8.72 -11.96
N GLY A 523 2.38 -9.05 -13.24
CA GLY A 523 3.38 -9.73 -14.08
C GLY A 523 3.30 -11.25 -14.05
N TYR A 524 2.21 -11.81 -13.55
CA TYR A 524 1.98 -13.26 -13.48
C TYR A 524 0.62 -13.63 -14.04
N TYR A 525 0.47 -14.92 -14.37
CA TYR A 525 -0.78 -15.55 -14.72
C TYR A 525 -0.87 -16.93 -14.06
N ILE A 526 -1.99 -17.21 -13.39
CA ILE A 526 -2.33 -18.54 -12.90
C ILE A 526 -3.22 -19.21 -13.94
N ASP A 527 -2.67 -20.19 -14.65
CA ASP A 527 -3.35 -20.81 -15.78
C ASP A 527 -4.52 -21.68 -15.35
N VAL A 528 -5.67 -21.34 -15.93
CA VAL A 528 -6.93 -22.09 -15.84
C VAL A 528 -7.44 -22.50 -17.24
N GLY A 529 -6.53 -22.58 -18.23
CA GLY A 529 -6.81 -23.13 -19.56
C GLY A 529 -6.69 -22.16 -20.74
N ALA A 530 -6.31 -20.90 -20.52
CA ALA A 530 -6.02 -19.96 -21.61
C ALA A 530 -4.64 -20.24 -22.25
N SER A 531 -3.66 -20.70 -21.46
CA SER A 531 -2.28 -20.95 -21.95
C SER A 531 -2.26 -22.00 -23.04
N GLN A 532 -3.07 -23.06 -22.93
CA GLN A 532 -3.13 -24.10 -23.97
C GLN A 532 -3.62 -23.56 -25.32
N LEU A 533 -4.50 -22.55 -25.33
CA LEU A 533 -4.93 -21.91 -26.58
C LEU A 533 -3.81 -21.12 -27.24
N ILE A 534 -2.89 -20.56 -26.45
CA ILE A 534 -1.67 -19.91 -26.97
C ILE A 534 -0.73 -20.97 -27.56
N VAL A 535 -0.51 -22.08 -26.83
CA VAL A 535 0.30 -23.22 -27.32
C VAL A 535 -0.24 -23.75 -28.65
N ASP A 536 -1.55 -23.90 -28.76
CA ASP A 536 -2.26 -24.35 -29.97
C ASP A 536 -2.32 -23.27 -31.08
N LYS A 537 -1.78 -22.06 -30.84
CA LYS A 537 -1.85 -20.88 -31.72
C LYS A 537 -3.26 -20.43 -32.09
N LYS A 538 -4.24 -20.78 -31.26
CA LYS A 538 -5.64 -20.33 -31.34
C LYS A 538 -5.79 -18.90 -30.83
N ILE A 539 -4.98 -18.52 -29.85
CA ILE A 539 -4.75 -17.12 -29.47
C ILE A 539 -3.35 -16.74 -29.95
N LYS A 540 -3.26 -15.68 -30.75
CA LYS A 540 -1.99 -15.20 -31.33
C LYS A 540 -1.24 -14.33 -30.33
N ILE A 541 0.08 -14.39 -30.35
CA ILE A 541 0.95 -13.56 -29.51
C ILE A 541 1.76 -12.62 -30.37
N LYS A 542 1.78 -11.35 -29.97
CA LYS A 542 2.72 -10.35 -30.48
C LYS A 542 3.59 -9.86 -29.31
N GLN A 543 4.82 -10.36 -29.27
CA GLN A 543 5.73 -10.18 -28.14
C GLN A 543 6.73 -9.04 -28.39
N GLY A 544 7.10 -8.33 -27.31
CA GLY A 544 8.31 -7.50 -27.25
C GLY A 544 8.17 -6.05 -27.72
N HIS A 545 6.95 -5.55 -27.95
CA HIS A 545 6.76 -4.22 -28.53
C HIS A 545 5.72 -3.39 -27.77
N ASP A 546 6.03 -2.11 -27.54
CA ASP A 546 5.08 -1.12 -27.05
C ASP A 546 4.06 -0.73 -28.13
N VAL A 547 2.90 -0.25 -27.68
CA VAL A 547 1.89 0.36 -28.56
C VAL A 547 2.36 1.77 -28.92
N LYS A 548 2.56 2.02 -30.21
CA LYS A 548 3.03 3.32 -30.72
C LYS A 548 1.87 4.28 -30.98
N SER A 549 0.84 3.81 -31.67
CA SER A 549 -0.32 4.61 -32.03
C SER A 549 -1.53 3.72 -32.31
N ILE A 550 -2.72 4.30 -32.27
CA ILE A 550 -3.98 3.68 -32.67
C ILE A 550 -4.50 4.39 -33.91
N LYS A 551 -5.09 3.64 -34.83
CA LYS A 551 -5.77 4.13 -36.04
C LYS A 551 -7.25 3.78 -35.97
N ALA A 552 -8.00 4.18 -36.99
CA ALA A 552 -9.45 3.96 -37.04
C ALA A 552 -9.90 2.50 -36.83
N ARG A 553 -9.15 1.50 -37.30
CA ARG A 553 -9.50 0.06 -37.12
C ARG A 553 -8.31 -0.83 -36.80
N SER A 554 -7.27 -0.27 -36.19
CA SER A 554 -6.05 -1.01 -35.92
C SER A 554 -5.19 -0.38 -34.83
N LEU A 555 -4.28 -1.20 -34.31
CA LEU A 555 -3.25 -0.82 -33.35
C LEU A 555 -1.88 -0.98 -34.01
N VAL A 556 -1.03 0.05 -33.93
CA VAL A 556 0.33 0.05 -34.48
C VAL A 556 1.34 -0.09 -33.36
N LEU A 557 2.28 -1.01 -33.51
CA LEU A 557 3.33 -1.30 -32.55
C LEU A 557 4.63 -0.54 -32.86
N ALA A 558 5.54 -0.50 -31.90
CA ALA A 558 6.82 0.20 -32.02
C ALA A 558 7.71 -0.32 -33.16
N ASP A 559 7.59 -1.60 -33.54
CA ASP A 559 8.27 -2.19 -34.69
C ASP A 559 7.64 -1.85 -36.05
N GLY A 560 6.56 -1.06 -36.05
CA GLY A 560 5.82 -0.66 -37.24
C GLY A 560 4.78 -1.67 -37.71
N SER A 561 4.66 -2.84 -37.06
CA SER A 561 3.60 -3.79 -37.38
C SER A 561 2.23 -3.26 -36.95
N GLU A 562 1.21 -3.65 -37.70
CA GLU A 562 -0.17 -3.18 -37.53
C GLU A 562 -1.10 -4.37 -37.29
N LEU A 563 -1.90 -4.28 -36.23
CA LEU A 563 -2.89 -5.27 -35.85
C LEU A 563 -4.29 -4.70 -36.08
N GLU A 564 -5.00 -5.23 -37.06
CA GLU A 564 -6.43 -4.90 -37.24
C GLU A 564 -7.24 -5.33 -36.02
N ALA A 565 -8.14 -4.46 -35.57
CA ALA A 565 -8.95 -4.68 -34.38
C ALA A 565 -10.35 -4.08 -34.55
N ASP A 566 -11.36 -4.91 -34.30
CA ASP A 566 -12.71 -4.44 -34.04
C ASP A 566 -12.88 -4.05 -32.57
N GLU A 567 -12.19 -4.75 -31.66
CA GLU A 567 -12.19 -4.46 -30.22
C GLU A 567 -10.76 -4.44 -29.67
N ILE A 568 -10.45 -3.42 -28.85
CA ILE A 568 -9.18 -3.28 -28.14
C ILE A 568 -9.46 -3.25 -26.64
N VAL A 569 -8.82 -4.15 -25.89
CA VAL A 569 -8.88 -4.14 -24.42
C VAL A 569 -7.49 -3.94 -23.84
N PHE A 570 -7.32 -2.86 -23.09
CA PHE A 570 -6.12 -2.61 -22.30
C PHE A 570 -6.20 -3.36 -20.97
N ALA A 571 -5.57 -4.53 -20.90
CA ALA A 571 -5.33 -5.29 -19.68
C ALA A 571 -4.02 -4.85 -19.00
N THR A 572 -3.88 -3.54 -18.80
CA THR A 572 -2.63 -2.86 -18.46
C THR A 572 -2.42 -2.63 -16.95
N GLY A 573 -3.27 -3.21 -16.11
CA GLY A 573 -3.12 -3.23 -14.66
C GLY A 573 -3.65 -1.97 -13.98
N TYR A 574 -3.11 -1.66 -12.80
CA TYR A 574 -3.62 -0.61 -11.93
C TYR A 574 -2.50 0.30 -11.44
N GLN A 575 -2.85 1.52 -11.07
CA GLN A 575 -1.97 2.51 -10.48
C GLN A 575 -1.73 2.19 -8.99
N ASN A 576 -0.66 2.76 -8.45
CA ASN A 576 -0.36 2.67 -7.02
C ASN A 576 -1.46 3.37 -6.19
N MET A 577 -1.77 2.87 -4.99
CA MET A 577 -2.85 3.45 -4.16
C MET A 577 -2.58 4.89 -3.73
N ARG A 578 -1.32 5.36 -3.75
CA ARG A 578 -1.00 6.79 -3.58
C ARG A 578 -1.64 7.67 -4.64
N GLU A 579 -1.85 7.14 -5.85
CA GLU A 579 -2.53 7.87 -6.92
C GLU A 579 -4.04 7.99 -6.64
N THR A 580 -4.64 6.97 -6.04
CA THR A 580 -5.99 7.08 -5.50
C THR A 580 -6.06 8.10 -4.37
N ALA A 581 -5.07 8.11 -3.46
CA ALA A 581 -4.99 9.10 -2.40
C ALA A 581 -4.90 10.52 -2.98
N ARG A 582 -4.06 10.73 -4.01
CA ARG A 582 -3.92 11.99 -4.73
C ARG A 582 -5.23 12.47 -5.34
N LYS A 583 -5.94 11.58 -6.03
CA LYS A 583 -7.23 11.89 -6.67
C LYS A 583 -8.33 12.24 -5.67
N VAL A 584 -8.33 11.63 -4.49
CA VAL A 584 -9.42 11.76 -3.50
C VAL A 584 -9.13 12.84 -2.46
N PHE A 585 -7.88 13.02 -2.04
CA PHE A 585 -7.48 13.90 -0.93
C PHE A 585 -6.54 15.04 -1.36
N GLY A 586 -6.05 15.03 -2.60
CA GLY A 586 -5.14 16.05 -3.13
C GLY A 586 -3.65 15.68 -3.03
N ASP A 587 -2.82 16.49 -3.69
CA ASP A 587 -1.37 16.28 -3.82
C ASP A 587 -0.65 16.32 -2.47
N GLU A 588 -1.02 17.25 -1.59
CA GLU A 588 -0.41 17.45 -0.27
C GLU A 588 -0.46 16.17 0.58
N LEU A 589 -1.62 15.52 0.68
CA LEU A 589 -1.73 14.25 1.41
C LEU A 589 -0.92 13.15 0.71
N ALA A 590 -1.04 13.04 -0.61
CA ALA A 590 -0.37 11.98 -1.36
C ALA A 590 1.16 12.04 -1.27
N GLU A 591 1.73 13.25 -1.10
CA GLU A 591 3.16 13.50 -0.96
C GLU A 591 3.66 13.34 0.48
N SER A 592 2.82 13.59 1.49
CA SER A 592 3.20 13.40 2.90
C SER A 592 3.22 11.94 3.36
N VAL A 593 2.50 11.05 2.67
CA VAL A 593 2.45 9.63 3.04
C VAL A 593 3.56 8.79 2.41
N HIS A 594 3.97 7.75 3.12
CA HIS A 594 4.93 6.75 2.67
C HIS A 594 4.46 6.03 1.39
N ASP A 595 5.44 5.48 0.65
CA ASP A 595 5.17 4.51 -0.39
C ASP A 595 4.42 3.30 0.14
N VAL A 596 3.50 2.78 -0.68
CA VAL A 596 2.77 1.55 -0.40
C VAL A 596 3.24 0.43 -1.31
N TRP A 597 3.19 -0.80 -0.79
CA TRP A 597 3.65 -2.01 -1.45
C TRP A 597 5.17 -2.02 -1.73
N GLY A 598 5.69 -3.19 -2.09
CA GLY A 598 7.13 -3.43 -2.10
C GLY A 598 7.70 -3.52 -0.68
N PHE A 599 9.02 -3.70 -0.60
CA PHE A 599 9.74 -3.97 0.64
C PHE A 599 10.52 -2.76 1.13
N ASP A 600 10.55 -2.56 2.44
CA ASP A 600 11.49 -1.66 3.13
C ASP A 600 12.87 -2.33 3.35
N ASP A 601 13.73 -1.67 4.12
CA ASP A 601 15.09 -2.13 4.43
C ASP A 601 15.11 -3.41 5.31
N GLU A 602 14.06 -3.66 6.09
CA GLU A 602 13.91 -4.87 6.91
C GLU A 602 13.25 -6.02 6.14
N GLY A 603 12.62 -5.72 4.99
CA GLY A 603 11.88 -6.67 4.18
C GLY A 603 10.40 -6.72 4.50
N GLU A 604 9.86 -5.74 5.23
CA GLU A 604 8.43 -5.60 5.48
C GLU A 604 7.72 -4.82 4.38
N THR A 605 6.41 -5.02 4.25
CA THR A 605 5.63 -4.31 3.23
C THR A 605 5.49 -2.84 3.59
N ARG A 606 5.85 -1.95 2.67
CA ARG A 606 5.82 -0.49 2.90
C ARG A 606 4.38 0.03 2.98
N GLY A 607 4.12 0.92 3.93
CA GLY A 607 2.91 1.76 4.04
C GLY A 607 1.56 1.04 4.16
N MET A 608 1.52 -0.30 4.03
CA MET A 608 0.31 -1.10 4.09
C MET A 608 0.10 -1.63 5.51
N TRP A 609 -1.11 -1.46 6.05
CA TRP A 609 -1.54 -2.01 7.34
C TRP A 609 -0.80 -1.50 8.58
N ARG A 610 0.10 -0.53 8.39
CA ARG A 610 0.89 0.18 9.41
C ARG A 610 0.76 1.68 9.16
N ARG A 611 1.49 2.48 9.93
CA ARG A 611 1.50 3.95 9.77
C ARG A 611 1.84 4.35 8.35
N SER A 612 1.12 5.35 7.85
CA SER A 612 1.35 5.90 6.52
C SER A 612 2.31 7.09 6.52
N GLY A 613 2.85 7.51 7.66
CA GLY A 613 3.55 8.79 7.84
C GLY A 613 2.62 9.95 8.20
N HIS A 614 1.32 9.85 7.89
CA HIS A 614 0.32 10.82 8.32
C HIS A 614 -0.41 10.33 9.61
N PRO A 615 -0.60 11.19 10.63
CA PRO A 615 -1.11 10.78 11.95
C PRO A 615 -2.53 10.22 11.97
N GLY A 616 -3.36 10.61 11.01
CA GLY A 616 -4.76 10.21 10.91
C GLY A 616 -5.12 9.44 9.63
N PHE A 617 -4.13 8.98 8.84
CA PHE A 617 -4.40 8.33 7.54
C PHE A 617 -3.75 6.94 7.46
N TRP A 618 -4.43 5.99 6.82
CA TRP A 618 -3.99 4.60 6.72
C TRP A 618 -4.31 4.02 5.35
N PHE A 619 -3.43 3.16 4.84
CA PHE A 619 -3.72 2.32 3.68
C PHE A 619 -4.08 0.90 4.09
N PHE A 620 -5.10 0.33 3.45
CA PHE A 620 -5.51 -1.04 3.69
C PHE A 620 -5.93 -1.75 2.40
N GLY A 621 -5.52 -3.00 2.22
CA GLY A 621 -5.81 -3.75 1.00
C GLY A 621 -5.06 -5.08 0.93
N GLY A 622 -5.16 -5.75 -0.22
CA GLY A 622 -4.61 -7.09 -0.47
C GLY A 622 -5.69 -8.08 -0.89
N ASN A 623 -5.30 -9.35 -1.04
CA ASN A 623 -6.26 -10.44 -1.16
C ASN A 623 -6.97 -10.70 0.18
N LEU A 624 -7.91 -11.65 0.20
CA LEU A 624 -8.72 -11.94 1.37
C LEU A 624 -7.89 -12.41 2.56
N ALA A 625 -6.86 -13.23 2.34
CA ALA A 625 -5.95 -13.70 3.39
C ALA A 625 -5.18 -12.54 4.06
N LEU A 626 -4.57 -11.65 3.28
CA LEU A 626 -3.87 -10.47 3.82
C LEU A 626 -4.85 -9.55 4.55
N CYS A 627 -6.03 -9.31 3.98
CA CYS A 627 -7.08 -8.51 4.62
C CYS A 627 -7.56 -9.15 5.93
N ARG A 628 -7.69 -10.48 6.01
CA ARG A 628 -8.06 -11.20 7.24
C ARG A 628 -7.00 -11.01 8.32
N PHE A 629 -5.74 -11.29 8.01
CA PHE A 629 -4.65 -11.23 8.97
C PHE A 629 -4.38 -9.80 9.46
N TYR A 630 -4.11 -8.88 8.54
CA TYR A 630 -3.69 -7.52 8.88
C TYR A 630 -4.81 -6.61 9.38
N SER A 631 -6.09 -6.96 9.17
CA SER A 631 -7.22 -6.18 9.72
C SER A 631 -7.15 -6.07 11.23
N ARG A 632 -6.71 -7.14 11.92
CA ARG A 632 -6.51 -7.12 13.36
C ARG A 632 -5.40 -6.16 13.76
N LEU A 633 -4.24 -6.24 13.10
CA LEU A 633 -3.07 -5.43 13.44
C LEU A 633 -3.33 -3.93 13.26
N LEU A 634 -3.98 -3.53 12.16
CA LEU A 634 -4.36 -2.13 11.96
C LEU A 634 -5.40 -1.67 13.00
N ALA A 635 -6.41 -2.49 13.29
CA ALA A 635 -7.43 -2.15 14.27
C ALA A 635 -6.86 -2.01 15.70
N LEU A 636 -5.87 -2.84 16.06
CA LEU A 636 -5.17 -2.74 17.34
C LEU A 636 -4.31 -1.47 17.43
N GLN A 637 -3.59 -1.09 16.36
CA GLN A 637 -2.85 0.17 16.31
C GLN A 637 -3.77 1.38 16.51
N ILE A 638 -4.89 1.42 15.77
CA ILE A 638 -5.89 2.48 15.91
C ILE A 638 -6.45 2.50 17.33
N LYS A 639 -6.85 1.34 17.87
CA LYS A 639 -7.38 1.26 19.23
C LYS A 639 -6.35 1.73 20.26
N ALA A 640 -5.08 1.37 20.10
CA ALA A 640 -4.00 1.81 20.96
C ALA A 640 -3.83 3.33 20.95
N ILE A 641 -3.87 3.97 19.77
CA ILE A 641 -3.83 5.43 19.66
C ILE A 641 -5.00 6.06 20.43
N GLU A 642 -6.19 5.48 20.32
CA GLU A 642 -7.41 5.98 20.95
C GLU A 642 -7.45 5.84 22.47
N VAL A 643 -6.78 4.83 23.05
CA VAL A 643 -6.93 4.51 24.49
C VAL A 643 -5.64 4.61 25.30
N LEU A 644 -4.47 4.63 24.66
CA LEU A 644 -3.17 4.67 25.34
C LEU A 644 -2.48 6.05 25.23
N SER A 645 -2.82 6.87 24.23
CA SER A 645 -2.26 8.23 24.10
C SER A 645 -2.73 9.18 25.22
N SER A 646 -3.92 8.95 25.77
CA SER A 646 -4.47 9.68 26.92
C SER A 646 -3.80 9.36 28.26
N SER A 647 -2.97 8.32 28.31
CA SER A 647 -2.37 7.76 29.53
C SER A 647 -0.95 8.27 29.81
N GLY A 648 -0.50 9.32 29.10
CA GLY A 648 0.84 9.90 29.25
C GLY A 648 1.93 9.25 28.39
N MET A 649 1.56 8.40 27.42
CA MET A 649 2.51 7.82 26.46
C MET A 649 2.70 8.80 25.29
N THR A 650 3.67 9.70 25.42
CA THR A 650 3.85 10.91 24.60
C THR A 650 4.24 10.67 23.13
N ASP A 651 4.60 9.45 22.73
CA ASP A 651 5.17 9.15 21.41
C ASP A 651 4.41 8.06 20.62
N LEU A 652 3.10 7.93 20.85
CA LEU A 652 2.24 7.25 19.86
C LEU A 652 2.07 8.05 18.56
N HIS A 653 2.81 9.13 18.37
CA HIS A 653 2.80 9.96 17.18
C HIS A 653 4.23 10.01 16.64
N GLU A 654 4.44 9.72 15.35
CA GLU A 654 5.77 9.93 14.78
C GLU A 654 6.15 11.40 14.94
N PRO A 655 7.41 11.74 15.29
CA PRO A 655 7.87 13.11 15.29
C PRO A 655 7.87 13.65 13.85
N PHE A 656 6.80 14.37 13.50
CA PHE A 656 6.57 15.00 12.20
C PHE A 656 7.71 15.96 11.78
N HIS A 657 8.53 16.41 12.74
CA HIS A 657 9.54 17.45 12.55
C HIS A 657 10.88 17.01 11.93
N LEU A 658 11.16 15.70 11.77
CA LEU A 658 12.44 15.25 11.18
C LEU A 658 12.36 14.82 9.71
N VAL A 659 11.19 14.45 9.20
CA VAL A 659 11.05 13.89 7.84
C VAL A 659 11.30 14.94 6.73
N SER A 660 11.02 16.22 7.01
CA SER A 660 11.24 17.30 6.03
C SER A 660 12.72 17.63 5.79
N LEU A 661 13.61 17.36 6.75
CA LEU A 661 15.04 17.66 6.61
C LEU A 661 15.84 16.48 6.04
N THR A 662 15.45 15.23 6.31
CA THR A 662 16.17 14.05 5.79
C THR A 662 15.90 13.78 4.31
N TYR A 663 14.78 14.26 3.74
CA TYR A 663 14.46 14.07 2.32
C TYR A 663 15.28 14.95 1.37
N ILE A 664 15.84 16.06 1.86
CA ILE A 664 16.75 16.91 1.07
C ILE A 664 18.17 16.30 0.98
N TYR A 665 18.52 15.30 1.81
CA TYR A 665 19.87 14.76 1.93
C TYR A 665 20.10 13.33 1.37
N LYS A 666 19.15 12.76 0.62
CA LYS A 666 19.35 11.46 -0.08
C LYS A 666 19.39 11.61 -1.60
N VAL A 667 20.46 12.23 -2.12
CA VAL A 667 20.95 11.92 -3.46
C VAL A 667 21.93 10.75 -3.30
N PRO A 668 21.72 9.59 -3.95
CA PRO A 668 22.63 8.45 -3.80
C PRO A 668 23.99 8.77 -4.43
N HIS A 669 25.04 8.75 -3.62
CA HIS A 669 26.43 8.62 -4.08
C HIS A 669 26.64 7.24 -4.73
N VAL A 670 26.34 7.11 -6.02
CA VAL A 670 26.80 5.96 -6.82
C VAL A 670 27.07 6.40 -8.26
N TYR A 671 28.23 7.00 -8.57
CA TYR A 671 28.81 6.94 -9.92
C TYR A 671 30.36 7.02 -9.86
N PRO A 672 31.09 6.11 -10.53
CA PRO A 672 32.55 6.13 -10.59
C PRO A 672 33.08 7.28 -11.48
N PRO A 673 34.34 7.73 -11.32
CA PRO A 673 34.85 8.97 -11.92
C PRO A 673 34.93 9.05 -13.46
N ASN A 674 34.56 8.00 -14.21
CA ASN A 674 34.85 7.89 -15.66
C ASN A 674 33.65 7.43 -16.52
N ALA A 675 32.40 7.77 -16.18
CA ALA A 675 31.26 7.48 -17.07
C ALA A 675 31.20 8.46 -18.25
N ASP A 676 31.14 7.94 -19.47
CA ASP A 676 30.98 8.69 -20.72
C ASP A 676 29.51 9.11 -20.92
N TRP A 677 29.26 10.42 -20.81
CA TRP A 677 27.94 11.04 -20.74
C TRP A 677 27.19 11.13 -22.08
N ASN A 678 27.79 10.68 -23.18
CA ASN A 678 27.20 10.78 -24.52
C ASN A 678 26.39 9.55 -24.99
N SER A 679 26.25 8.51 -24.16
CA SER A 679 25.58 7.25 -24.54
C SER A 679 24.14 7.08 -24.04
N THR A 680 23.63 8.01 -23.22
CA THR A 680 22.24 8.00 -22.75
C THR A 680 21.48 9.11 -23.48
N GLY A 681 20.60 8.74 -24.42
CA GLY A 681 19.85 9.67 -25.29
C GLY A 681 18.85 10.56 -24.55
N TRP A 682 19.34 11.49 -23.72
CA TRP A 682 18.58 12.55 -23.08
C TRP A 682 18.72 13.84 -23.90
N ASN A 683 17.59 14.43 -24.29
CA ASN A 683 17.57 15.68 -25.04
C ASN A 683 17.92 16.87 -24.13
N GLN A 684 18.81 17.71 -24.65
CA GLN A 684 19.57 18.76 -23.95
C GLN A 684 18.80 20.08 -23.69
N TRP A 685 17.51 20.03 -23.35
CA TRP A 685 16.68 21.24 -23.18
C TRP A 685 16.07 21.44 -21.77
N GLU A 686 16.25 20.49 -20.85
CA GLU A 686 15.79 20.61 -19.44
C GLU A 686 16.88 21.10 -18.47
N PHE A 687 18.04 21.57 -18.96
CA PHE A 687 19.26 21.71 -18.14
C PHE A 687 19.87 23.12 -17.99
N ASN A 688 19.16 24.20 -18.37
CA ASN A 688 19.70 25.56 -18.19
C ASN A 688 18.66 26.52 -17.61
N GLU A 689 18.60 26.58 -16.28
CA GLU A 689 18.30 27.81 -15.51
C GLU A 689 18.60 27.65 -14.00
N GLU A 690 18.71 26.43 -13.45
CA GLU A 690 18.92 26.22 -12.01
C GLU A 690 20.39 26.30 -11.51
N LEU A 691 21.39 26.28 -12.40
CA LEU A 691 22.80 26.12 -12.00
C LEU A 691 23.48 27.37 -11.39
N GLN A 692 22.90 28.57 -11.50
CA GLN A 692 23.46 29.76 -10.84
C GLN A 692 23.07 29.89 -9.35
N TYR A 693 21.99 29.23 -8.92
CA TYR A 693 21.56 29.21 -7.51
C TYR A 693 22.27 28.13 -6.70
N ILE A 694 22.59 27.00 -7.35
CA ILE A 694 23.24 25.85 -6.71
C ILE A 694 24.70 26.16 -6.33
N SER A 695 25.44 26.94 -7.14
CA SER A 695 26.86 27.23 -6.85
C SER A 695 27.08 28.03 -5.57
N HIS A 696 26.12 28.86 -5.15
CA HIS A 696 26.22 29.66 -3.92
C HIS A 696 25.88 28.84 -2.67
N GLY A 697 24.97 27.85 -2.78
CA GLY A 697 24.65 26.92 -1.69
C GLY A 697 25.80 25.95 -1.36
N TYR A 698 26.60 25.56 -2.36
CA TYR A 698 27.74 24.66 -2.16
C TYR A 698 28.87 25.28 -1.31
N MET A 699 29.08 26.60 -1.38
CA MET A 699 30.08 27.29 -0.55
C MET A 699 29.66 27.35 0.93
N ALA A 700 28.36 27.45 1.22
CA ALA A 700 27.85 27.40 2.59
C ALA A 700 27.92 25.98 3.19
N ALA A 701 27.66 24.96 2.37
CA ALA A 701 27.75 23.55 2.79
C ALA A 701 29.19 23.11 3.12
N ALA A 702 30.20 23.64 2.41
CA ALA A 702 31.61 23.38 2.69
C ALA A 702 32.05 23.94 4.07
N TYR A 703 31.46 25.05 4.52
CA TYR A 703 31.70 25.59 5.87
C TYR A 703 31.03 24.77 6.97
N LEU A 704 29.85 24.21 6.71
CA LEU A 704 29.12 23.34 7.65
C LEU A 704 29.79 21.97 7.84
N GLY A 705 30.42 21.42 6.80
CA GLY A 705 31.14 20.14 6.86
C GLY A 705 32.41 20.16 7.72
N LEU A 706 33.01 21.34 7.95
CA LEU A 706 34.23 21.49 8.77
C LEU A 706 33.93 21.72 10.26
N ALA A 707 32.70 22.07 10.64
CA ALA A 707 32.32 22.41 12.02
C ALA A 707 31.65 21.26 12.81
N ALA A 708 31.26 20.16 12.14
CA ALA A 708 30.53 19.04 12.76
C ALA A 708 31.43 18.08 13.59
N GLY A 709 32.53 18.58 14.16
CA GLY A 709 33.57 17.79 14.81
C GLY A 709 34.11 18.40 16.11
N SER A 710 33.31 19.01 16.98
CA SER A 710 33.72 19.31 18.37
C SER A 710 32.55 19.69 19.30
N HIS A 711 32.78 19.57 20.61
CA HIS A 711 31.81 19.47 21.71
C HIS A 711 30.81 20.64 21.94
N ALA A 712 29.74 20.30 22.68
CA ALA A 712 28.47 21.00 22.90
C ALA A 712 28.49 22.35 23.65
N ARG A 713 29.46 23.25 23.42
CA ARG A 713 29.44 24.62 23.99
C ARG A 713 29.41 25.77 22.98
N ASP A 714 29.50 25.52 21.68
CA ASP A 714 29.56 26.58 20.64
C ASP A 714 28.24 26.84 19.86
N ASN A 715 27.12 26.27 20.29
CA ASN A 715 25.85 26.38 19.54
C ASN A 715 25.28 27.81 19.43
N ALA A 716 25.59 28.73 20.36
CA ALA A 716 25.06 30.09 20.30
C ALA A 716 25.77 30.97 19.23
N HIS A 717 27.08 30.77 19.04
CA HIS A 717 27.84 31.54 18.04
C HIS A 717 27.52 31.07 16.61
N ASN A 718 27.36 29.76 16.42
CA ASN A 718 26.99 29.17 15.13
C ASN A 718 25.57 29.58 14.70
N PHE A 719 24.65 29.77 15.66
CA PHE A 719 23.29 30.25 15.37
C PHE A 719 23.26 31.74 14.98
N ALA A 720 24.11 32.58 15.60
CA ALA A 720 24.25 33.98 15.24
C ALA A 720 24.83 34.18 13.83
N VAL A 721 25.82 33.36 13.45
CA VAL A 721 26.40 33.37 12.10
C VAL A 721 25.36 32.91 11.06
N PHE A 722 24.56 31.89 11.39
CA PHE A 722 23.46 31.42 10.54
C PHE A 722 22.40 32.50 10.30
N ALA A 723 21.97 33.21 11.34
CA ALA A 723 21.00 34.31 11.23
C ALA A 723 21.56 35.48 10.39
N PHE A 724 22.86 35.80 10.54
CA PHE A 724 23.52 36.86 9.77
C PHE A 724 23.64 36.52 8.28
N CYS A 725 23.91 35.26 7.94
CA CYS A 725 23.95 34.80 6.54
C CYS A 725 22.58 34.85 5.85
N ILE A 726 21.50 34.48 6.55
CA ILE A 726 20.14 34.59 6.00
C ILE A 726 19.76 36.06 5.76
N TYR A 727 20.06 36.94 6.71
CA TYR A 727 19.80 38.38 6.57
C TYR A 727 20.52 39.00 5.37
N HIS A 728 21.75 38.57 5.08
CA HIS A 728 22.51 39.09 3.95
C HIS A 728 22.03 38.56 2.59
N ILE A 729 21.56 37.31 2.54
CA ILE A 729 20.95 36.72 1.33
C ILE A 729 19.62 37.42 1.01
N GLU A 730 18.80 37.73 2.01
CA GLU A 730 17.54 38.46 1.80
C GLU A 730 17.77 39.89 1.28
N LEU A 731 18.78 40.60 1.79
CA LEU A 731 19.14 41.95 1.31
C LEU A 731 19.61 41.96 -0.15
N GLN A 732 20.35 40.93 -0.59
CA GLN A 732 20.77 40.81 -2.00
C GLN A 732 19.61 40.47 -2.92
N CYS A 733 18.68 39.60 -2.49
CA CYS A 733 17.46 39.28 -3.23
C CYS A 733 16.52 40.49 -3.36
N LEU A 734 16.45 41.36 -2.34
CA LEU A 734 15.69 42.62 -2.39
C LEU A 734 16.28 43.62 -3.39
N GLY A 735 17.62 43.69 -3.52
CA GLY A 735 18.29 44.58 -4.47
C GLY A 735 18.08 44.21 -5.94
N THR A 736 18.13 42.91 -6.28
CA THR A 736 17.82 42.41 -7.63
C THR A 736 16.34 42.55 -7.96
N PHE A 737 15.45 42.31 -7.00
CA PHE A 737 13.99 42.45 -7.19
C PHE A 737 13.56 43.91 -7.47
N GLN A 738 14.15 44.89 -6.79
CA GLN A 738 13.87 46.31 -7.06
C GLN A 738 14.31 46.76 -8.46
N SER A 739 15.38 46.17 -9.00
CA SER A 739 15.85 46.47 -10.36
C SER A 739 14.91 45.92 -11.46
N ASP A 740 14.30 44.76 -11.21
CA ASP A 740 13.43 44.08 -12.17
C ASP A 740 12.01 44.68 -12.20
N VAL A 741 11.51 45.16 -11.06
CA VAL A 741 10.27 45.94 -10.97
C VAL A 741 10.40 47.29 -11.68
N LYS A 742 11.58 47.93 -11.66
CA LYS A 742 11.83 49.19 -12.37
C LYS A 742 11.80 49.01 -13.89
N ARG A 743 12.34 47.90 -14.42
CA ARG A 743 12.31 47.58 -15.87
C ARG A 743 10.91 47.28 -16.40
N ARG A 744 10.01 46.72 -15.58
CA ARG A 744 8.67 46.28 -16.01
C ARG A 744 7.58 47.35 -15.87
N ARG A 745 7.88 48.46 -15.20
CA ARG A 745 6.94 49.58 -14.99
C ARG A 745 6.78 50.49 -16.23
N ASP A 746 7.68 50.40 -17.20
CA ASP A 746 7.74 51.31 -18.37
C ASP A 746 7.13 50.74 -19.67
N LEU A 747 6.33 49.65 -19.61
CA LEU A 747 5.65 49.09 -20.78
C LEU A 747 4.28 49.76 -21.03
N PRO A 748 4.00 50.34 -22.21
CA PRO A 748 2.72 50.99 -22.49
C PRO A 748 1.53 50.02 -22.56
N PHE A 749 0.44 50.39 -21.88
CA PHE A 749 -0.82 49.64 -21.72
C PHE A 749 -1.49 49.19 -23.03
N GLU A 750 -1.21 49.86 -24.15
CA GLU A 750 -1.79 49.56 -25.47
C GLU A 750 -1.16 48.34 -26.17
N SER A 751 0.04 47.91 -25.75
CA SER A 751 0.75 46.79 -26.38
C SER A 751 0.13 45.40 -26.12
N ALA A 752 -0.84 45.31 -25.21
CA ALA A 752 -1.48 44.06 -24.81
C ALA A 752 -2.85 43.80 -25.49
N LEU A 753 -3.31 44.68 -26.39
CA LEU A 753 -4.64 44.58 -27.03
C LEU A 753 -4.52 44.36 -28.55
N SER A 754 -5.41 43.52 -29.11
CA SER A 754 -5.48 43.34 -30.58
C SER A 754 -5.99 44.62 -31.27
N PRO A 755 -5.58 44.93 -32.52
CA PRO A 755 -6.02 46.13 -33.24
C PRO A 755 -7.54 46.29 -33.34
N LYS A 756 -8.28 45.18 -33.50
CA LYS A 756 -9.75 45.15 -33.55
C LYS A 756 -10.43 45.43 -32.20
N ALA A 757 -9.73 45.28 -31.07
CA ALA A 757 -10.24 45.62 -29.75
C ALA A 757 -10.10 47.12 -29.47
N VAL A 758 -8.97 47.70 -29.87
CA VAL A 758 -8.72 49.15 -29.77
C VAL A 758 -9.74 49.95 -30.60
N GLU A 759 -10.06 49.49 -31.82
CA GLU A 759 -11.05 50.14 -32.70
C GLU A 759 -12.47 50.14 -32.08
N ARG A 760 -12.87 49.06 -31.39
CA ARG A 760 -14.19 48.92 -30.78
C ARG A 760 -14.36 49.78 -29.53
N ILE A 761 -13.30 49.91 -28.73
CA ILE A 761 -13.25 50.80 -27.56
C ILE A 761 -13.31 52.26 -28.01
N ARG A 762 -12.57 52.65 -29.06
CA ARG A 762 -12.61 54.02 -29.61
C ARG A 762 -13.99 54.41 -30.19
N GLN A 763 -14.75 53.44 -30.69
CA GLN A 763 -16.11 53.66 -31.18
C GLN A 763 -17.19 53.62 -30.08
N GLY A 764 -16.81 53.48 -28.80
CA GLY A 764 -17.75 53.45 -27.66
C GLY A 764 -18.65 52.21 -27.61
N LYS A 765 -18.31 51.14 -28.35
CA LYS A 765 -19.16 49.95 -28.52
C LYS A 765 -18.83 48.79 -27.57
N SER A 766 -17.79 48.90 -26.72
CA SER A 766 -17.51 47.92 -25.67
C SER A 766 -16.87 48.54 -24.42
N ASP A 767 -17.13 47.92 -23.25
CA ASP A 767 -16.46 48.22 -21.98
C ASP A 767 -15.10 47.49 -21.93
N PRO A 768 -13.98 48.20 -21.70
CA PRO A 768 -12.63 47.61 -21.66
C PRO A 768 -12.49 46.41 -20.72
N ARG A 769 -13.27 46.33 -19.64
CA ARG A 769 -13.17 45.25 -18.64
C ARG A 769 -13.77 43.92 -19.11
N ARG A 770 -14.67 43.96 -20.10
CA ARG A 770 -15.43 42.78 -20.56
C ARG A 770 -14.73 42.00 -21.68
N ASP A 771 -13.83 42.64 -22.44
CA ASP A 771 -13.06 41.99 -23.50
C ASP A 771 -11.72 41.39 -23.00
N LEU A 772 -11.21 41.83 -21.84
CA LEU A 772 -10.02 41.28 -21.17
C LEU A 772 -10.16 39.83 -20.69
N THR A 773 -11.39 39.34 -20.50
CA THR A 773 -11.68 37.99 -19.99
C THR A 773 -11.99 36.96 -21.07
N LYS A 774 -12.00 37.34 -22.36
CA LYS A 774 -12.42 36.45 -23.45
C LYS A 774 -11.32 36.04 -24.43
N ASN A 775 -10.07 36.43 -24.25
CA ASN A 775 -8.96 35.90 -25.05
C ASN A 775 -7.62 35.79 -24.28
N THR A 776 -7.16 34.55 -24.11
CA THR A 776 -5.78 34.07 -23.86
C THR A 776 -5.11 34.31 -22.50
N ASP A 777 -4.40 33.26 -22.05
CA ASP A 777 -3.63 33.03 -20.79
C ASP A 777 -2.82 34.18 -20.18
N ARG A 778 -2.60 35.28 -20.91
CA ARG A 778 -1.81 36.42 -20.41
C ARG A 778 -2.57 37.31 -19.43
N GLY A 779 -3.90 37.47 -19.58
CA GLY A 779 -4.70 38.34 -18.71
C GLY A 779 -4.88 37.82 -17.28
N ILE A 780 -4.90 36.49 -17.11
CA ILE A 780 -5.04 35.84 -15.80
C ILE A 780 -3.73 35.95 -14.99
N ARG A 781 -2.56 35.87 -15.64
CA ARG A 781 -1.24 35.99 -14.99
C ARG A 781 -0.98 37.38 -14.40
N SER A 782 -1.47 38.45 -15.04
CA SER A 782 -1.31 39.81 -14.53
C SER A 782 -2.19 40.09 -13.30
N LEU A 783 -3.40 39.52 -13.24
CA LEU A 783 -4.31 39.71 -12.10
C LEU A 783 -3.91 38.85 -10.89
N SER A 784 -3.40 37.63 -11.11
CA SER A 784 -2.87 36.79 -10.03
C SER A 784 -1.61 37.38 -9.40
N GLN A 785 -0.72 38.01 -10.17
CA GLN A 785 0.46 38.68 -9.62
C GLN A 785 0.13 39.92 -8.78
N VAL A 786 -0.87 40.72 -9.17
CA VAL A 786 -1.31 41.88 -8.38
C VAL A 786 -2.04 41.45 -7.09
N PHE A 787 -2.75 40.32 -7.11
CA PHE A 787 -3.35 39.76 -5.90
C PHE A 787 -2.29 39.16 -4.97
N TRP A 788 -1.29 38.46 -5.52
CA TRP A 788 -0.17 37.87 -4.76
C TRP A 788 0.72 38.94 -4.10
N LEU A 789 0.93 40.08 -4.77
CA LEU A 789 1.65 41.26 -4.23
C LEU A 789 0.90 41.97 -3.09
N ARG A 790 -0.42 41.79 -2.97
CA ARG A 790 -1.20 42.35 -1.85
C ARG A 790 -1.29 41.40 -0.65
N THR A 791 -1.18 40.08 -0.85
CA THR A 791 -1.17 39.09 0.24
C THR A 791 0.19 38.96 0.93
N THR A 792 1.30 39.25 0.25
CA THR A 792 2.66 39.24 0.84
C THR A 792 2.98 40.45 1.72
N TRP A 793 2.06 41.42 1.85
CA TRP A 793 2.23 42.62 2.69
C TRP A 793 1.60 42.50 4.09
N LYS A 794 1.24 41.29 4.52
CA LYS A 794 0.93 40.96 5.92
C LYS A 794 1.97 39.99 6.47
N VAL A 795 3.19 40.48 6.71
CA VAL A 795 4.10 39.82 7.65
C VAL A 795 3.60 40.18 9.04
N GLU A 796 3.04 39.17 9.70
CA GLU A 796 2.33 39.27 10.96
C GLU A 796 3.22 39.68 12.14
N GLU A 797 2.58 40.32 13.11
CA GLU A 797 3.01 40.74 14.45
C GLU A 797 3.88 39.72 15.21
N SER A 798 3.87 38.45 14.80
CA SER A 798 4.65 37.33 15.34
C SER A 798 6.16 37.47 15.10
N VAL A 799 6.60 37.99 13.94
CA VAL A 799 8.03 38.20 13.65
C VAL A 799 8.60 39.37 14.46
N LEU A 800 7.81 40.44 14.62
CA LEU A 800 8.17 41.57 15.47
C LEU A 800 8.21 41.20 16.96
N ARG A 801 7.28 40.35 17.43
CA ARG A 801 7.31 39.82 18.81
C ARG A 801 8.48 38.86 19.06
N ALA A 802 8.89 38.08 18.06
CA ALA A 802 10.09 37.24 18.15
C ALA A 802 11.37 38.09 18.25
N LEU A 803 11.44 39.20 17.51
CA LEU A 803 12.54 40.16 17.60
C LEU A 803 12.55 40.94 18.92
N GLU A 804 11.38 41.33 19.45
CA GLU A 804 11.29 41.94 20.79
C GLU A 804 11.73 40.96 21.90
N MET A 805 11.35 39.68 21.82
CA MET A 805 11.80 38.66 22.79
C MET A 805 13.31 38.43 22.72
N LEU A 806 13.90 38.45 21.52
CA LEU A 806 15.35 38.30 21.35
C LEU A 806 16.12 39.52 21.88
N MET A 807 15.63 40.75 21.64
CA MET A 807 16.23 41.95 22.23
C MET A 807 16.10 41.99 23.76
N LEU A 808 14.97 41.53 24.31
CA LEU A 808 14.78 41.43 25.76
C LEU A 808 15.67 40.36 26.41
N LEU A 809 15.99 39.28 25.67
CA LEU A 809 16.92 38.24 26.12
C LEU A 809 18.38 38.71 26.09
N GLU A 810 18.78 39.52 25.10
CA GLU A 810 20.11 40.17 25.10
C GLU A 810 20.25 41.17 26.25
N LEU A 811 19.25 42.04 26.45
CA LEU A 811 19.24 43.02 27.55
C LEU A 811 19.25 42.37 28.95
N CYS A 812 18.64 41.20 29.12
CA CYS A 812 18.68 40.44 30.38
C CYS A 812 19.99 39.65 30.58
N SER A 813 20.81 39.46 29.53
CA SER A 813 22.07 38.72 29.58
C SER A 813 23.29 39.58 29.95
N GLY A 814 23.10 40.90 30.10
CA GLY A 814 24.15 41.82 30.53
C GLY A 814 25.31 41.98 29.53
N ARG A 815 25.04 41.86 28.22
CA ARG A 815 25.95 42.26 27.14
C ARG A 815 25.34 43.36 26.29
#